data_AF-A0A5E4R4L3-F1
#
_entry.id   AF-A0A5E4R4L3-F1
#
_cell.length_a   1.000
_cell.length_b   1.000
_cell.length_c   1.000
_cell.angle_alpha   90.00
_cell.angle_beta   90.00
_cell.angle_gamma   90.00
#
_symmetry.space_group_name_H-M   'P 1'
#
loop_
_entity.id
_entity.type
_entity.pdbx_description
1 polymer ?
#
loop_
_entity_poly.entity_id
_entity_poly.type
_entity_poly.pdbx_seq_one_letter_code
_entity_poly.pdbx_strand_id
1 'polypeptide(L)'
;MVKRDCKLSISENEAETNINENGKRRIDDPKKEGKKRIKNLYRQPTAKELNRLQETENLFNSNLFRLQIDEVLQEVKVKEKTDKRFIEWFTNLKTHLLTIADDEQEYILSEKTLAKHLKVKLPISPKLSKTKAIFKFFKFHDIDIVGSYALNNSINSKLIVDVLITVPACTYTKNDSINYRYHQKRAAYLAYIASHLRSSDLIEDLKYSYSDSISKPFLILKPSGKLGNSLSVKIDLCCEEDAYKLHRFSPSRNNLRDAWYFGGEDTSDVGTPTPYYNCSVLADLTAKLNHEFLTQTLKNCENLKQAIVLLKIWARQRGLRVNGYILSMLVSYLVQLKRINNIMSSYQIVRNVWIYLKTSDWDTNGVTLNKLEGSPQLEEFAGTFPVVFLDKTGFYNICWNMDKGTYNSLRRESSLAVDMLDNPKLNSFIPLFMVTLDPLMQFEYILRFKNLNTIKELVYQKVSKDNKLNYGIDDLSLIITSLHSLMSKGLQDRVHLILPLVEANFSWPVKMALDKAQHDFKEKLSFGFVMNPENALNLVDRGPPANLPEAEQFRLFWGDKSELRRFQDGSITEACVWSASSVAQRRTISSQIVDYLLNLKYGIAQSELCHVCDDLGSVTSLRGAGGVAGEELSLKVVQTFDTLRRDLRGLTQLPLDVTAVYGTSPVFSYCDPVPPAAATSAPDPTCWRRASTCLIKESNDRPVLPEYTPVNEAVIELSHSGKWPGEINAFRCLKAAFHLQIAERLNKQYGLVTQAYPQHLDVMKDGLVFRLRVFHPKEVTLMKRQVDGGVVKIRETQESEDFQWSSVELPRIRGALHALHQKYPSYGPAACLLKRWLSCQLLSPPHVPDSAAELLAAAVFLQPAPLQPPVTPTTAFLRILKMLVEKDWKNDVLVLDFNDELSCEDLFELEKSAKAEGGEECGLRIVTSLGRAGRGLCGRVLRRLVRVAAAALALVRDRVEGEGDVMGVFVPSYRGFDALIHVHGSLVPHQAERLDALPRVPRPREPCDVIPVVDLHPLRRYLHELRNAYGEWAVFFHDEYGGDVIAVLWDPRVHDTRELQVNSASALKPVMVDGEMKYRVNLDALLEDFRVMGEGLVRDVVVNC
;
A
#
# COMPACT_ATOMS: atom_id res chain seq x y z
N MET A 1 -39.11 14.03 -24.83
CA MET A 1 -40.48 13.49 -24.71
C MET A 1 -40.93 12.97 -26.08
N VAL A 2 -40.55 11.73 -26.44
CA VAL A 2 -41.12 10.93 -27.53
C VAL A 2 -40.99 9.46 -27.10
N LYS A 3 -42.12 8.76 -27.08
CA LYS A 3 -42.30 7.33 -26.79
C LYS A 3 -41.79 6.45 -27.93
N ARG A 4 -41.41 5.20 -27.62
CA ARG A 4 -41.72 3.94 -28.35
C ARG A 4 -41.03 2.79 -27.59
N ASP A 5 -41.75 1.87 -26.92
CA ASP A 5 -42.58 0.77 -27.44
C ASP A 5 -41.90 -0.09 -28.52
N CYS A 6 -41.65 -1.36 -28.21
CA CYS A 6 -42.04 -2.47 -29.08
C CYS A 6 -42.11 -3.82 -28.33
N LYS A 7 -43.30 -4.44 -28.41
CA LYS A 7 -43.66 -5.82 -28.04
C LYS A 7 -42.98 -6.85 -28.96
N LEU A 8 -43.03 -8.13 -28.57
CA LEU A 8 -43.40 -9.36 -29.35
C LEU A 8 -43.08 -10.58 -28.42
N SER A 9 -44.04 -11.19 -27.70
CA SER A 9 -45.09 -12.18 -28.08
C SER A 9 -44.58 -13.57 -28.51
N ILE A 10 -45.24 -14.62 -27.97
CA ILE A 10 -45.58 -15.98 -28.50
C ILE A 10 -45.68 -16.93 -27.27
N SER A 11 -46.71 -17.75 -27.00
CA SER A 11 -48.06 -17.99 -27.53
C SER A 11 -48.78 -18.91 -26.51
N GLU A 12 -50.05 -18.63 -26.19
CA GLU A 12 -50.95 -19.56 -25.51
C GLU A 12 -51.83 -20.28 -26.56
N ASN A 13 -52.07 -21.57 -26.36
CA ASN A 13 -53.09 -22.33 -27.08
C ASN A 13 -54.30 -22.53 -26.17
N GLU A 14 -55.45 -22.18 -26.72
CA GLU A 14 -56.80 -22.25 -26.18
C GLU A 14 -57.30 -23.69 -26.00
N ALA A 15 -58.15 -23.90 -25.00
CA ALA A 15 -59.27 -24.84 -25.10
C ALA A 15 -60.39 -24.42 -24.13
N GLU A 16 -61.55 -24.15 -24.73
CA GLU A 16 -62.76 -23.60 -24.12
C GLU A 16 -63.58 -24.58 -23.27
N THR A 17 -64.19 -23.99 -22.24
CA THR A 17 -65.48 -24.22 -21.53
C THR A 17 -66.34 -25.46 -21.81
N ASN A 18 -66.95 -26.01 -20.75
CA ASN A 18 -68.42 -26.13 -20.66
C ASN A 18 -68.97 -26.39 -19.24
N ILE A 19 -70.24 -26.02 -19.10
CA ILE A 19 -70.98 -25.54 -17.92
C ILE A 19 -71.72 -26.65 -17.14
N ASN A 20 -72.08 -26.30 -15.89
CA ASN A 20 -72.88 -26.97 -14.86
C ASN A 20 -74.22 -27.59 -15.33
N GLU A 21 -74.77 -28.55 -14.57
CA GLU A 21 -75.99 -28.36 -13.74
C GLU A 21 -76.54 -29.65 -13.07
N ASN A 22 -76.95 -29.51 -11.80
CA ASN A 22 -78.04 -30.23 -11.09
C ASN A 22 -77.88 -31.69 -10.60
N GLY A 23 -77.33 -31.80 -9.39
CA GLY A 23 -77.86 -32.51 -8.21
C GLY A 23 -78.83 -33.70 -8.32
N LYS A 24 -78.35 -34.89 -7.94
CA LYS A 24 -78.73 -35.61 -6.69
C LYS A 24 -77.89 -36.89 -6.49
N ARG A 25 -77.61 -37.18 -5.22
CA ARG A 25 -76.78 -38.29 -4.70
C ARG A 25 -77.30 -39.68 -5.08
N ARG A 26 -76.39 -40.66 -5.19
CA ARG A 26 -76.40 -41.89 -4.37
C ARG A 26 -75.01 -42.54 -4.30
N ILE A 27 -74.84 -43.25 -3.19
CA ILE A 27 -73.64 -43.80 -2.57
C ILE A 27 -73.31 -45.16 -3.21
N ASP A 28 -72.03 -45.41 -3.55
CA ASP A 28 -71.26 -46.61 -3.20
C ASP A 28 -69.82 -46.56 -3.79
N ASP A 29 -68.88 -47.02 -2.97
CA ASP A 29 -67.42 -47.20 -3.13
C ASP A 29 -67.02 -48.17 -4.29
N PRO A 30 -65.72 -48.46 -4.61
CA PRO A 30 -64.44 -47.94 -4.08
C PRO A 30 -63.32 -47.64 -5.13
N LYS A 31 -62.19 -47.15 -4.62
CA LYS A 31 -60.77 -47.21 -5.11
C LYS A 31 -60.14 -45.99 -5.80
N LYS A 32 -59.04 -45.58 -5.13
CA LYS A 32 -57.78 -44.96 -5.58
C LYS A 32 -57.68 -43.44 -5.74
N GLU A 33 -56.78 -42.92 -4.91
CA GLU A 33 -55.80 -41.86 -5.16
C GLU A 33 -56.33 -40.43 -5.37
N GLY A 34 -56.64 -39.77 -4.25
CA GLY A 34 -56.81 -38.32 -4.18
C GLY A 34 -55.52 -37.61 -3.77
N LYS A 35 -54.88 -36.95 -4.74
CA LYS A 35 -53.79 -35.97 -4.59
C LYS A 35 -54.09 -34.95 -3.49
N LYS A 36 -53.11 -34.73 -2.61
CA LYS A 36 -53.13 -33.68 -1.59
C LYS A 36 -53.20 -32.29 -2.24
N ARG A 37 -54.08 -31.48 -1.65
CA ARG A 37 -54.33 -30.05 -1.87
C ARG A 37 -53.07 -29.24 -2.18
N ILE A 38 -53.15 -28.45 -3.25
CA ILE A 38 -52.22 -27.36 -3.55
C ILE A 38 -52.43 -26.25 -2.51
N LYS A 39 -51.51 -26.16 -1.55
CA LYS A 39 -51.23 -24.99 -0.70
C LYS A 39 -49.71 -24.82 -0.74
N ASN A 40 -49.15 -24.19 -1.77
CA ASN A 40 -47.70 -23.99 -1.89
C ASN A 40 -47.32 -22.79 -2.77
N LEU A 41 -48.01 -21.65 -2.63
CA LEU A 41 -47.54 -20.38 -3.24
C LEU A 41 -46.81 -19.46 -2.23
N TYR A 42 -46.82 -19.80 -0.94
CA TYR A 42 -46.18 -19.01 0.13
C TYR A 42 -45.42 -19.92 1.12
N ARG A 43 -44.63 -20.87 0.62
CA ARG A 43 -43.71 -21.61 1.48
C ARG A 43 -42.43 -20.79 1.62
N GLN A 44 -41.99 -20.50 2.85
CA GLN A 44 -40.66 -19.93 3.07
C GLN A 44 -39.62 -20.82 2.38
N PRO A 45 -38.63 -20.24 1.65
CA PRO A 45 -37.64 -21.02 0.93
C PRO A 45 -36.97 -22.00 1.89
N THR A 46 -36.86 -23.28 1.51
CA THR A 46 -36.10 -24.23 2.31
C THR A 46 -34.62 -23.84 2.32
N ALA A 47 -33.86 -24.20 3.35
CA ALA A 47 -32.42 -23.92 3.42
C ALA A 47 -31.65 -24.42 2.17
N LYS A 48 -32.14 -25.48 1.52
CA LYS A 48 -31.60 -25.98 0.25
C LYS A 48 -31.94 -25.10 -0.96
N GLU A 49 -33.14 -24.52 -1.00
CA GLU A 49 -33.56 -23.58 -2.05
C GLU A 49 -32.88 -22.22 -1.87
N LEU A 50 -32.72 -21.74 -0.63
CA LEU A 50 -31.93 -20.55 -0.29
C LEU A 50 -30.46 -20.73 -0.67
N ASN A 51 -29.85 -21.87 -0.34
CA ASN A 51 -28.48 -22.18 -0.78
C ASN A 51 -28.39 -22.26 -2.31
N ARG A 52 -29.37 -22.86 -3.01
CA ARG A 52 -29.40 -22.89 -4.48
C ARG A 52 -29.56 -21.51 -5.11
N LEU A 53 -30.37 -20.62 -4.51
CA LEU A 53 -30.53 -19.24 -4.96
C LEU A 53 -29.26 -18.42 -4.75
N GLN A 54 -28.62 -18.55 -3.58
CA GLN A 54 -27.31 -17.94 -3.32
C GLN A 54 -26.21 -18.51 -4.23
N GLU A 55 -26.24 -19.81 -4.52
CA GLU A 55 -25.34 -20.44 -5.49
C GLU A 55 -25.62 -19.91 -6.90
N THR A 56 -26.88 -19.72 -7.30
CA THR A 56 -27.22 -19.20 -8.64
C THR A 56 -26.89 -17.73 -8.85
N GLU A 57 -27.05 -16.90 -7.83
CA GLU A 57 -26.66 -15.48 -7.87
C GLU A 57 -25.13 -15.33 -7.93
N ASN A 58 -24.39 -16.23 -7.28
CA ASN A 58 -22.92 -16.24 -7.27
C ASN A 58 -22.29 -17.18 -8.31
N LEU A 59 -23.06 -17.83 -9.19
CA LEU A 59 -22.61 -18.98 -10.00
C LEU A 59 -21.42 -18.64 -10.90
N PHE A 60 -21.42 -17.46 -11.53
CA PHE A 60 -20.35 -17.06 -12.44
C PHE A 60 -19.03 -16.81 -11.71
N ASN A 61 -19.04 -15.96 -10.68
CA ASN A 61 -17.87 -15.65 -9.86
C ASN A 61 -17.39 -16.89 -9.09
N SER A 62 -18.31 -17.68 -8.53
CA SER A 62 -18.01 -18.91 -7.79
C SER A 62 -17.38 -19.99 -8.68
N ASN A 63 -17.86 -20.16 -9.92
CA ASN A 63 -17.28 -21.15 -10.83
C ASN A 63 -15.88 -20.74 -11.31
N LEU A 64 -15.67 -19.47 -11.69
CA LEU A 64 -14.35 -18.97 -12.06
C LEU A 64 -13.37 -19.08 -10.88
N PHE A 65 -13.79 -18.64 -9.70
CA PHE A 65 -12.99 -18.71 -8.48
C PHE A 65 -12.61 -20.15 -8.12
N ARG A 66 -13.54 -21.11 -8.30
CA ARG A 66 -13.26 -22.53 -8.09
C ARG A 66 -12.24 -23.08 -9.08
N LEU A 67 -12.34 -22.74 -10.37
CA LEU A 67 -11.35 -23.14 -11.37
C LEU A 67 -9.96 -22.60 -11.03
N GLN A 68 -9.88 -21.33 -10.61
CA GLN A 68 -8.63 -20.71 -10.19
C GLN A 68 -8.05 -21.36 -8.92
N ILE A 69 -8.89 -21.73 -7.94
CA ILE A 69 -8.46 -22.51 -6.77
C ILE A 69 -7.87 -23.85 -7.20
N ASP A 70 -8.55 -24.58 -8.09
CA ASP A 70 -8.10 -25.91 -8.54
C ASP A 70 -6.75 -25.81 -9.27
N GLU A 71 -6.56 -24.79 -10.09
CA GLU A 71 -5.29 -24.50 -10.77
C GLU A 71 -4.16 -24.20 -9.77
N VAL A 72 -4.36 -23.27 -8.83
CA VAL A 72 -3.35 -22.92 -7.82
C VAL A 72 -3.01 -24.11 -6.93
N LEU A 73 -4.00 -24.92 -6.54
CA LEU A 73 -3.76 -26.13 -5.75
C LEU A 73 -2.95 -27.18 -6.53
N GLN A 74 -3.14 -27.30 -7.84
CA GLN A 74 -2.35 -28.18 -8.69
C GLN A 74 -0.89 -27.70 -8.82
N GLU A 75 -0.66 -26.40 -8.99
CA GLU A 75 0.68 -25.82 -9.08
C GLU A 75 1.48 -25.97 -7.77
N VAL A 76 0.79 -25.81 -6.64
CA VAL A 76 1.41 -25.78 -5.31
C VAL A 76 1.67 -27.18 -4.75
N LYS A 77 1.02 -28.22 -5.28
CA LYS A 77 1.14 -29.61 -4.81
C LYS A 77 2.59 -30.12 -4.94
N VAL A 78 3.02 -30.89 -3.94
CA VAL A 78 4.33 -31.57 -3.96
C VAL A 78 4.33 -32.60 -5.10
N LYS A 79 5.38 -32.57 -5.94
CA LYS A 79 5.53 -33.49 -7.06
C LYS A 79 5.78 -34.92 -6.55
N GLU A 80 5.08 -35.91 -7.10
CA GLU A 80 5.21 -37.33 -6.72
C GLU A 80 6.65 -37.87 -6.81
N LYS A 81 7.43 -37.39 -7.77
CA LYS A 81 8.84 -37.76 -7.92
C LYS A 81 9.70 -37.29 -6.74
N THR A 82 9.41 -36.10 -6.21
CA THR A 82 10.10 -35.54 -5.04
C THR A 82 9.71 -36.32 -3.79
N ASP A 83 8.42 -36.67 -3.69
CA ASP A 83 7.86 -37.43 -2.58
C ASP A 83 8.52 -38.81 -2.42
N LYS A 84 8.56 -39.59 -3.51
CA LYS A 84 9.21 -40.92 -3.53
C LYS A 84 10.68 -40.85 -3.11
N ARG A 85 11.43 -39.89 -3.69
CA ARG A 85 12.85 -39.68 -3.37
C ARG A 85 13.06 -39.28 -1.91
N PHE A 86 12.17 -38.46 -1.36
CA PHE A 86 12.24 -38.07 0.04
C PHE A 86 11.99 -39.26 0.96
N ILE A 87 10.99 -40.10 0.67
CA ILE A 87 10.70 -41.29 1.48
C ILE A 87 11.88 -42.27 1.47
N GLU A 88 12.49 -42.52 0.31
CA GLU A 88 13.71 -43.34 0.19
C GLU A 88 14.86 -42.74 1.01
N TRP A 89 15.12 -41.45 0.85
CA TRP A 89 16.17 -40.73 1.60
C TRP A 89 15.91 -40.73 3.11
N PHE A 90 14.67 -40.50 3.54
CA PHE A 90 14.27 -40.49 4.95
C PHE A 90 14.40 -41.88 5.57
N THR A 91 14.09 -42.94 4.82
CA THR A 91 14.29 -44.32 5.28
C THR A 91 15.78 -44.57 5.55
N ASN A 92 16.66 -44.12 4.66
CA ASN A 92 18.12 -44.21 4.86
C ASN A 92 18.61 -43.34 6.02
N LEU A 93 18.02 -42.16 6.22
CA LEU A 93 18.33 -41.31 7.37
C LEU A 93 17.88 -41.99 8.68
N LYS A 94 16.68 -42.56 8.70
CA LYS A 94 16.12 -43.25 9.86
C LYS A 94 16.94 -44.48 10.22
N THR A 95 17.39 -45.27 9.24
CA THR A 95 18.30 -46.40 9.50
C THR A 95 19.63 -45.92 10.07
N HIS A 96 20.22 -44.85 9.52
CA HIS A 96 21.45 -44.25 10.06
C HIS A 96 21.27 -43.77 11.50
N LEU A 97 20.20 -43.03 11.81
CA LEU A 97 19.91 -42.57 13.16
C LEU A 97 19.74 -43.74 14.14
N LEU A 98 19.06 -44.82 13.74
CA LEU A 98 18.84 -46.00 14.60
C LEU A 98 20.14 -46.75 14.96
N THR A 99 21.25 -46.52 14.24
CA THR A 99 22.56 -47.07 14.60
C THR A 99 23.21 -46.41 15.83
N ILE A 100 22.71 -45.23 16.23
CA ILE A 100 23.24 -44.52 17.40
C ILE A 100 22.90 -45.32 18.67
N ALA A 101 23.92 -45.65 19.46
CA ALA A 101 23.82 -46.38 20.72
C ALA A 101 23.80 -45.43 21.94
N ASP A 102 23.43 -45.96 23.09
CA ASP A 102 23.49 -45.27 24.37
C ASP A 102 24.96 -44.89 24.71
N ASP A 103 25.15 -43.72 25.33
CA ASP A 103 26.43 -43.33 25.89
C ASP A 103 26.34 -43.40 27.42
N GLU A 104 27.16 -44.27 28.02
CA GLU A 104 27.19 -44.43 29.47
C GLU A 104 27.91 -43.29 30.19
N GLN A 105 28.67 -42.45 29.47
CA GLN A 105 29.43 -41.35 30.04
C GLN A 105 28.53 -40.19 30.49
N GLU A 106 28.82 -39.66 31.69
CA GLU A 106 28.19 -38.46 32.21
C GLU A 106 29.04 -37.22 31.88
N TYR A 107 28.41 -36.22 31.26
CA TYR A 107 29.07 -34.98 30.88
C TYR A 107 28.52 -33.81 31.69
N ILE A 108 29.42 -32.99 32.23
CA ILE A 108 29.05 -31.71 32.86
C ILE A 108 28.96 -30.65 31.77
N LEU A 109 27.76 -30.14 31.50
CA LEU A 109 27.51 -29.22 30.38
C LEU A 109 28.19 -27.84 30.53
N SER A 110 28.55 -27.44 31.75
CA SER A 110 29.34 -26.22 31.99
C SER A 110 30.79 -26.35 31.49
N GLU A 111 31.28 -27.58 31.33
CA GLU A 111 32.64 -27.85 30.88
C GLU A 111 32.68 -28.12 29.37
N LYS A 112 33.80 -27.80 28.72
CA LYS A 112 33.98 -28.01 27.26
C LYS A 112 34.28 -29.48 26.89
N THR A 113 34.07 -30.44 27.80
CA THR A 113 34.37 -31.87 27.64
C THR A 113 33.52 -32.51 26.54
N LEU A 114 32.21 -32.32 26.57
CA LEU A 114 31.29 -32.82 25.55
C LEU A 114 31.59 -32.27 24.15
N ALA A 115 31.87 -30.95 24.05
CA ALA A 115 32.19 -30.32 22.77
C ALA A 115 33.52 -30.83 22.15
N LYS A 116 34.48 -31.23 23.00
CA LYS A 116 35.73 -31.87 22.55
C LYS A 116 35.47 -33.29 22.06
N HIS A 117 34.65 -34.07 22.79
CA HIS A 117 34.27 -35.44 22.41
C HIS A 117 33.52 -35.46 21.06
N LEU A 118 32.49 -34.63 20.92
CA LEU A 118 31.62 -34.60 19.73
C LEU A 118 32.24 -33.90 18.50
N LYS A 119 33.36 -33.18 18.66
CA LYS A 119 33.94 -32.31 17.59
C LYS A 119 32.95 -31.31 16.99
N VAL A 120 31.85 -31.02 17.69
CA VAL A 120 30.75 -30.11 17.33
C VAL A 120 30.54 -29.14 18.50
N LYS A 121 30.05 -27.93 18.23
CA LYS A 121 29.78 -26.93 19.27
C LYS A 121 28.34 -27.05 19.75
N LEU A 122 28.12 -26.85 21.05
CA LEU A 122 26.78 -26.80 21.63
C LEU A 122 26.05 -25.53 21.17
N PRO A 123 24.78 -25.61 20.75
CA PRO A 123 23.97 -24.46 20.33
C PRO A 123 23.37 -23.72 21.54
N ILE A 124 24.21 -23.38 22.53
CA ILE A 124 23.78 -22.77 23.80
C ILE A 124 24.25 -21.32 23.85
N SER A 125 23.35 -20.42 24.30
CA SER A 125 23.68 -19.02 24.56
C SER A 125 24.73 -18.88 25.68
N PRO A 126 25.66 -17.91 25.59
CA PRO A 126 26.66 -17.69 26.64
C PRO A 126 26.02 -17.37 27.99
N LYS A 127 24.82 -16.75 28.01
CA LYS A 127 24.03 -16.51 29.23
C LYS A 127 23.68 -17.81 29.98
N LEU A 128 23.46 -18.90 29.24
CA LEU A 128 23.11 -20.21 29.79
C LEU A 128 24.33 -21.02 30.24
N SER A 129 25.54 -20.70 29.79
CA SER A 129 26.74 -21.51 30.07
C SER A 129 27.07 -21.70 31.56
N LYS A 130 26.56 -20.80 32.42
CA LYS A 130 26.78 -20.80 33.87
C LYS A 130 25.99 -21.87 34.63
N THR A 131 24.89 -22.38 34.08
CA THR A 131 24.08 -23.39 34.76
C THR A 131 24.80 -24.74 34.76
N LYS A 132 24.96 -25.33 35.96
CA LYS A 132 25.50 -26.67 36.13
C LYS A 132 24.41 -27.71 35.87
N ALA A 133 24.58 -28.50 34.82
CA ALA A 133 23.73 -29.63 34.49
C ALA A 133 24.59 -30.83 34.08
N ILE A 134 24.21 -32.01 34.57
CA ILE A 134 24.82 -33.30 34.20
C ILE A 134 23.97 -33.90 33.09
N PHE A 135 24.61 -34.28 31.99
CA PHE A 135 23.97 -34.84 30.80
C PHE A 135 24.50 -36.24 30.52
N LYS A 136 23.58 -37.16 30.28
CA LYS A 136 23.83 -38.52 29.82
C LYS A 136 22.96 -38.76 28.59
N PHE A 137 23.52 -39.35 27.54
CA PHE A 137 22.79 -39.61 26.32
C PHE A 137 22.11 -40.97 26.37
N PHE A 138 20.79 -40.98 26.19
CA PHE A 138 19.98 -42.17 25.98
C PHE A 138 19.43 -42.15 24.56
N LYS A 139 19.38 -43.31 23.92
CA LYS A 139 18.81 -43.51 22.59
C LYS A 139 17.34 -43.09 22.58
N PHE A 140 16.99 -42.27 21.60
CA PHE A 140 15.62 -41.78 21.39
C PHE A 140 14.63 -42.92 21.14
N HIS A 141 13.37 -42.70 21.51
CA HIS A 141 12.31 -43.71 21.41
C HIS A 141 11.79 -43.84 19.98
N ASP A 142 11.31 -42.73 19.42
CA ASP A 142 10.66 -42.66 18.10
C ASP A 142 11.28 -41.56 17.21
N ILE A 143 11.22 -41.80 15.90
CA ILE A 143 11.52 -40.81 14.84
C ILE A 143 10.31 -40.76 13.90
N ASP A 144 9.58 -39.65 13.94
CA ASP A 144 8.34 -39.42 13.19
C ASP A 144 8.46 -38.22 12.26
N ILE A 145 7.79 -38.31 11.10
CA ILE A 145 7.60 -37.16 10.22
C ILE A 145 6.34 -36.44 10.69
N VAL A 146 6.44 -35.14 10.94
CA VAL A 146 5.34 -34.34 11.47
C VAL A 146 5.07 -33.10 10.61
N GLY A 147 4.18 -32.23 11.08
CA GLY A 147 3.91 -30.95 10.44
C GLY A 147 3.11 -31.08 9.14
N SER A 148 3.31 -30.11 8.25
CA SER A 148 2.45 -29.95 7.07
C SER A 148 2.64 -31.06 6.02
N TYR A 149 3.81 -31.70 6.03
CA TYR A 149 4.14 -32.75 5.06
C TYR A 149 3.42 -34.05 5.44
N ALA A 150 3.50 -34.48 6.70
CA ALA A 150 2.76 -35.64 7.21
C ALA A 150 1.23 -35.50 7.04
N LEU A 151 0.70 -34.28 7.16
CA LEU A 151 -0.73 -33.98 6.99
C LEU A 151 -1.18 -33.84 5.53
N ASN A 152 -0.27 -33.99 4.55
CA ASN A 152 -0.51 -33.79 3.11
C ASN A 152 -1.08 -32.39 2.77
N ASN A 153 -0.64 -31.35 3.48
CA ASN A 153 -1.07 -29.96 3.28
C ASN A 153 0.14 -28.99 3.15
N SER A 154 1.22 -29.49 2.53
CA SER A 154 2.46 -28.74 2.26
C SER A 154 2.42 -27.95 0.95
N ILE A 155 3.25 -26.90 0.90
CA ILE A 155 3.44 -26.03 -0.27
C ILE A 155 4.81 -26.33 -0.86
N ASN A 156 4.87 -26.62 -2.17
CA ASN A 156 6.09 -27.03 -2.87
C ASN A 156 7.14 -25.91 -3.05
N SER A 157 6.78 -24.63 -2.81
CA SER A 157 7.74 -23.52 -2.81
C SER A 157 8.60 -23.53 -1.54
N LYS A 158 9.88 -23.89 -1.67
CA LYS A 158 10.87 -24.08 -0.58
C LYS A 158 10.35 -25.01 0.52
N LEU A 159 10.09 -26.27 0.16
CA LEU A 159 9.52 -27.27 1.07
C LEU A 159 10.45 -27.52 2.27
N ILE A 160 9.92 -27.34 3.48
CA ILE A 160 10.57 -27.73 4.74
C ILE A 160 9.78 -28.89 5.32
N VAL A 161 10.43 -30.04 5.51
CA VAL A 161 9.83 -31.22 6.13
C VAL A 161 10.26 -31.29 7.59
N ASP A 162 9.28 -31.32 8.50
CA ASP A 162 9.53 -31.40 9.93
C ASP A 162 9.66 -32.87 10.37
N VAL A 163 10.74 -33.19 11.06
CA VAL A 163 11.02 -34.49 11.66
C VAL A 163 11.15 -34.30 13.16
N LEU A 164 10.40 -35.09 13.92
CA LEU A 164 10.36 -35.04 15.36
C LEU A 164 11.05 -36.27 15.95
N ILE A 165 11.97 -36.05 16.88
CA ILE A 165 12.68 -37.11 17.61
C ILE A 165 12.23 -37.08 19.07
N THR A 166 11.76 -38.23 19.56
CA THR A 166 11.24 -38.36 20.94
C THR A 166 12.37 -38.69 21.90
N VAL A 167 12.69 -37.74 22.79
CA VAL A 167 13.73 -37.89 23.81
C VAL A 167 13.18 -38.66 25.01
N PRO A 168 13.88 -39.71 25.51
CA PRO A 168 13.37 -40.54 26.59
C PRO A 168 13.29 -39.78 27.93
N ALA A 169 12.28 -40.10 28.74
CA ALA A 169 12.06 -39.49 30.05
C ALA A 169 13.27 -39.64 31.00
N CYS A 170 14.02 -40.75 30.89
CA CYS A 170 15.22 -41.04 31.68
C CYS A 170 16.35 -40.00 31.52
N THR A 171 16.34 -39.22 30.43
CA THR A 171 17.32 -38.13 30.19
C THR A 171 17.14 -36.97 31.18
N TYR A 172 15.91 -36.80 31.68
CA TYR A 172 15.49 -35.67 32.49
C TYR A 172 15.29 -36.07 33.95
N THR A 173 15.70 -35.20 34.87
CA THR A 173 15.44 -35.35 36.30
C THR A 173 14.39 -34.35 36.76
N LYS A 174 13.76 -34.60 37.92
CA LYS A 174 12.75 -33.68 38.49
C LYS A 174 13.27 -32.25 38.69
N ASN A 175 14.56 -32.07 38.93
CA ASN A 175 15.19 -30.76 39.15
C ASN A 175 15.57 -30.02 37.87
N ASP A 176 15.55 -30.68 36.70
CA ASP A 176 15.94 -30.04 35.43
C ASP A 176 14.85 -29.14 34.82
N SER A 177 13.65 -29.16 35.40
CA SER A 177 12.56 -28.25 35.04
C SER A 177 12.84 -26.79 35.44
N ILE A 178 13.84 -26.52 36.28
CA ILE A 178 14.14 -25.18 36.81
C ILE A 178 15.43 -24.63 36.15
N ASN A 179 15.52 -23.31 35.98
CA ASN A 179 16.75 -22.59 35.60
C ASN A 179 17.37 -23.04 34.25
N TYR A 180 16.55 -23.27 33.23
CA TYR A 180 16.97 -23.65 31.87
C TYR A 180 17.84 -24.92 31.78
N ARG A 181 17.85 -25.77 32.82
CA ARG A 181 18.57 -27.06 32.79
C ARG A 181 17.99 -27.99 31.72
N TYR A 182 16.67 -27.98 31.56
CA TYR A 182 15.97 -28.67 30.47
C TYR A 182 16.49 -28.25 29.09
N HIS A 183 16.51 -26.94 28.80
CA HIS A 183 16.97 -26.39 27.52
C HIS A 183 18.44 -26.70 27.24
N GLN A 184 19.30 -26.68 28.26
CA GLN A 184 20.69 -27.10 28.11
C GLN A 184 20.81 -28.59 27.73
N LYS A 185 20.09 -29.48 28.44
CA LYS A 185 20.07 -30.91 28.11
C LYS A 185 19.53 -31.17 26.71
N ARG A 186 18.48 -30.46 26.32
CA ARG A 186 17.91 -30.49 24.97
C ARG A 186 18.92 -30.06 23.91
N ALA A 187 19.63 -28.94 24.13
CA ALA A 187 20.66 -28.47 23.21
C ALA A 187 21.86 -29.44 23.11
N ALA A 188 22.24 -30.08 24.23
CA ALA A 188 23.26 -31.12 24.25
C ALA A 188 22.84 -32.37 23.49
N TYR A 189 21.58 -32.80 23.64
CA TYR A 189 21.00 -33.92 22.91
C TYR A 189 21.00 -33.64 21.40
N LEU A 190 20.61 -32.44 21.00
CA LEU A 190 20.66 -31.99 19.60
C LEU A 190 22.10 -31.98 19.05
N ALA A 191 23.09 -31.56 19.86
CA ALA A 191 24.50 -31.58 19.48
C ALA A 191 25.05 -32.99 19.31
N TYR A 192 24.60 -33.94 20.13
CA TYR A 192 24.97 -35.35 20.00
C TYR A 192 24.47 -35.93 18.67
N ILE A 193 23.20 -35.68 18.32
CA ILE A 193 22.63 -36.08 17.02
C ILE A 193 23.40 -35.41 15.88
N ALA A 194 23.69 -34.12 15.97
CA ALA A 194 24.43 -33.38 14.95
C ALA A 194 25.84 -33.97 14.68
N SER A 195 26.53 -34.47 15.71
CA SER A 195 27.83 -35.13 15.58
C SER A 195 27.77 -36.37 14.68
N HIS A 196 26.77 -37.23 14.88
CA HIS A 196 26.58 -38.46 14.10
C HIS A 196 26.04 -38.19 12.68
N LEU A 197 25.24 -37.13 12.52
CA LEU A 197 24.73 -36.71 11.21
C LEU A 197 25.81 -36.06 10.34
N ARG A 198 26.78 -35.38 10.96
CA ARG A 198 27.91 -34.75 10.25
C ARG A 198 28.76 -35.77 9.47
N SER A 199 28.90 -36.99 9.97
CA SER A 199 29.69 -38.04 9.31
C SER A 199 28.93 -38.80 8.23
N SER A 200 27.69 -38.42 7.91
CA SER A 200 26.85 -39.11 6.93
C SER A 200 26.97 -38.50 5.54
N ASP A 201 27.12 -39.33 4.52
CA ASP A 201 27.15 -38.92 3.11
C ASP A 201 25.78 -38.48 2.56
N LEU A 202 24.71 -38.68 3.35
CA LEU A 202 23.33 -38.32 3.00
C LEU A 202 23.05 -36.82 3.10
N ILE A 203 23.95 -36.05 3.72
CA ILE A 203 23.74 -34.63 4.10
C ILE A 203 24.82 -33.77 3.47
N GLU A 204 24.41 -32.74 2.73
CA GLU A 204 25.32 -31.75 2.12
C GLU A 204 25.66 -30.62 3.10
N ASP A 205 24.66 -30.11 3.81
CA ASP A 205 24.79 -28.98 4.74
C ASP A 205 24.00 -29.23 6.02
N LEU A 206 24.62 -28.91 7.15
CA LEU A 206 24.12 -29.17 8.50
C LEU A 206 24.31 -27.91 9.36
N LYS A 207 23.18 -27.30 9.73
CA LYS A 207 23.14 -26.01 10.44
C LYS A 207 22.24 -26.09 11.68
N TYR A 208 22.60 -25.31 12.69
CA TYR A 208 21.67 -24.93 13.75
C TYR A 208 20.87 -23.71 13.31
N SER A 209 19.64 -23.59 13.80
CA SER A 209 18.80 -22.41 13.56
C SER A 209 17.92 -22.08 14.75
N TYR A 210 17.59 -20.80 14.88
CA TYR A 210 16.50 -20.29 15.72
C TYR A 210 15.36 -19.80 14.83
N SER A 211 14.11 -20.02 15.25
CA SER A 211 12.93 -19.41 14.62
C SER A 211 12.30 -18.39 15.56
N ASP A 212 11.72 -18.86 16.67
CA ASP A 212 10.89 -18.00 17.53
C ASP A 212 11.48 -17.78 18.94
N SER A 213 12.40 -18.64 19.41
CA SER A 213 13.05 -18.50 20.72
C SER A 213 14.51 -18.95 20.65
N ILE A 214 15.40 -18.20 21.29
CA ILE A 214 16.84 -18.49 21.37
C ILE A 214 17.09 -19.72 22.27
N SER A 215 16.16 -20.00 23.18
CA SER A 215 16.26 -21.13 24.11
C SER A 215 16.08 -22.50 23.44
N LYS A 216 15.51 -22.56 22.23
CA LYS A 216 15.14 -23.80 21.52
C LYS A 216 15.74 -23.87 20.12
N PRO A 217 17.05 -24.15 19.99
CA PRO A 217 17.66 -24.43 18.69
C PRO A 217 17.07 -25.71 18.09
N PHE A 218 17.06 -25.78 16.77
CA PHE A 218 16.78 -26.99 16.01
C PHE A 218 17.80 -27.18 14.88
N LEU A 219 17.79 -28.35 14.24
CA LEU A 219 18.70 -28.67 13.14
C LEU A 219 18.02 -28.47 11.79
N ILE A 220 18.71 -27.81 10.86
CA ILE A 220 18.33 -27.75 9.45
C ILE A 220 19.33 -28.56 8.63
N LEU A 221 18.79 -29.49 7.85
CA LEU A 221 19.52 -30.38 6.97
C LEU A 221 19.22 -30.05 5.52
N LYS A 222 20.26 -30.00 4.71
CA LYS A 222 20.14 -30.05 3.25
C LYS A 222 20.54 -31.46 2.77
N PRO A 223 19.59 -32.26 2.23
CA PRO A 223 19.89 -33.55 1.64
C PRO A 223 20.91 -33.44 0.51
N SER A 224 21.78 -34.43 0.36
CA SER A 224 22.75 -34.48 -0.74
C SER A 224 22.08 -34.72 -2.11
N GLY A 225 22.65 -34.13 -3.17
CA GLY A 225 22.21 -34.30 -4.54
C GLY A 225 20.99 -33.45 -4.96
N LYS A 226 20.26 -33.91 -5.99
CA LYS A 226 19.16 -33.13 -6.61
C LYS A 226 17.99 -32.82 -5.65
N LEU A 227 17.86 -33.59 -4.56
CA LEU A 227 16.79 -33.41 -3.56
C LEU A 227 17.00 -32.11 -2.75
N GLY A 228 18.25 -31.77 -2.42
CA GLY A 228 18.61 -30.56 -1.66
C GLY A 228 18.33 -29.24 -2.37
N ASN A 229 18.08 -29.26 -3.69
CA ASN A 229 17.62 -28.07 -4.43
C ASN A 229 16.12 -27.80 -4.25
N SER A 230 15.35 -28.82 -3.88
CA SER A 230 13.89 -28.74 -3.77
C SER A 230 13.39 -28.67 -2.33
N LEU A 231 14.09 -29.27 -1.38
CA LEU A 231 13.62 -29.38 0.00
C LEU A 231 14.74 -29.26 1.03
N SER A 232 14.36 -28.88 2.25
CA SER A 232 15.19 -28.93 3.45
C SER A 232 14.45 -29.69 4.54
N VAL A 233 15.18 -30.29 5.48
CA VAL A 233 14.59 -31.08 6.58
C VAL A 233 14.92 -30.41 7.89
N LYS A 234 13.89 -30.14 8.69
CA LYS A 234 14.01 -29.58 10.04
C LYS A 234 13.89 -30.74 11.03
N ILE A 235 14.92 -30.97 11.85
CA ILE A 235 14.85 -31.91 12.98
C ILE A 235 14.61 -31.11 14.26
N ASP A 236 13.50 -31.41 14.93
CA ASP A 236 13.13 -30.88 16.24
C ASP A 236 13.04 -32.01 17.27
N LEU A 237 13.09 -31.65 18.56
CA LEU A 237 13.04 -32.61 19.68
C LEU A 237 11.73 -32.46 20.44
N CYS A 238 11.09 -33.58 20.79
CA CYS A 238 10.00 -33.64 21.77
C CYS A 238 10.39 -34.50 22.97
N CYS A 239 9.60 -34.42 24.03
CA CYS A 239 9.75 -35.26 25.22
C CYS A 239 8.66 -36.32 25.29
N GLU A 240 8.99 -37.46 25.89
CA GLU A 240 7.98 -38.42 26.34
C GLU A 240 7.02 -37.77 27.35
N GLU A 241 5.75 -38.16 27.29
CA GLU A 241 4.67 -37.62 28.12
C GLU A 241 4.93 -37.80 29.63
N ASP A 242 5.61 -38.89 30.00
CA ASP A 242 5.94 -39.23 31.39
C ASP A 242 7.13 -38.45 31.95
N ALA A 243 7.83 -37.64 31.13
CA ALA A 243 9.00 -36.88 31.59
C ALA A 243 8.65 -35.87 32.70
N TYR A 244 7.51 -35.17 32.56
CA TYR A 244 7.02 -34.21 33.55
C TYR A 244 5.51 -34.11 33.58
N LYS A 245 4.95 -33.85 34.77
CA LYS A 245 3.53 -33.52 34.93
C LYS A 245 3.23 -32.11 34.43
N LEU A 246 2.20 -31.95 33.59
CA LEU A 246 1.82 -30.67 32.95
C LEU A 246 1.53 -29.55 33.95
N HIS A 247 0.88 -29.84 35.07
CA HIS A 247 0.54 -28.86 36.12
C HIS A 247 1.77 -28.12 36.70
N ARG A 248 2.97 -28.69 36.56
CA ARG A 248 4.21 -28.01 37.00
C ARG A 248 4.49 -26.73 36.22
N PHE A 249 4.01 -26.68 34.98
CA PHE A 249 4.24 -25.59 34.05
C PHE A 249 2.98 -24.72 33.85
N SER A 250 2.09 -24.67 34.85
CA SER A 250 0.95 -23.74 34.79
C SER A 250 1.42 -22.28 34.73
N PRO A 251 0.61 -21.35 34.20
CA PRO A 251 1.01 -19.94 34.04
C PRO A 251 1.42 -19.28 35.36
N SER A 252 0.71 -19.57 36.45
CA SER A 252 0.99 -19.09 37.82
C SER A 252 2.27 -19.62 38.47
N ARG A 253 2.94 -20.63 37.92
CA ARG A 253 4.11 -21.27 38.55
C ARG A 253 5.42 -20.61 38.12
N ASN A 254 6.30 -20.41 39.10
CA ASN A 254 7.69 -20.05 38.87
C ASN A 254 8.53 -21.32 38.64
N ASN A 255 9.28 -21.33 37.53
CA ASN A 255 10.36 -22.30 37.27
C ASN A 255 11.70 -21.60 36.92
N LEU A 256 11.77 -20.28 37.06
CA LEU A 256 13.00 -19.50 36.91
C LEU A 256 13.24 -18.70 38.18
N ARG A 257 14.30 -19.01 38.92
CA ARG A 257 14.57 -18.36 40.22
C ARG A 257 15.27 -17.02 40.03
N ASP A 258 14.88 -16.04 40.85
CA ASP A 258 15.49 -14.71 40.86
C ASP A 258 16.99 -14.74 41.16
N ALA A 259 17.41 -15.55 42.15
CA ALA A 259 18.83 -15.73 42.48
C ALA A 259 19.67 -16.24 41.30
N TRP A 260 19.09 -17.07 40.43
CA TRP A 260 19.79 -17.58 39.24
C TRP A 260 19.91 -16.51 38.15
N TYR A 261 18.85 -15.71 37.94
CA TYR A 261 18.79 -14.77 36.83
C TYR A 261 19.51 -13.44 37.12
N PHE A 262 19.29 -12.84 38.30
CA PHE A 262 19.87 -11.53 38.67
C PHE A 262 21.13 -11.62 39.54
N GLY A 263 21.34 -12.75 40.22
CA GLY A 263 22.36 -12.91 41.25
C GLY A 263 21.89 -12.31 42.59
N GLY A 264 21.86 -13.14 43.64
CA GLY A 264 21.42 -12.75 44.99
C GLY A 264 21.00 -13.95 45.85
N GLU A 265 20.58 -13.72 47.10
CA GLU A 265 19.92 -14.71 47.96
C GLU A 265 18.40 -14.68 47.74
N ASP A 266 17.75 -15.85 47.70
CA ASP A 266 16.30 -15.97 47.48
C ASP A 266 15.53 -15.36 48.67
N THR A 267 14.72 -14.32 48.44
CA THR A 267 13.99 -13.60 49.50
C THR A 267 12.58 -14.15 49.80
N SER A 268 12.05 -15.08 48.99
CA SER A 268 10.73 -15.69 49.18
C SER A 268 10.59 -17.08 48.54
N ASP A 269 9.87 -18.00 49.21
CA ASP A 269 9.57 -19.36 48.70
C ASP A 269 8.60 -19.39 47.50
N VAL A 270 7.83 -18.32 47.30
CA VAL A 270 6.93 -18.15 46.15
C VAL A 270 7.52 -17.07 45.24
N GLY A 271 8.22 -17.48 44.19
CA GLY A 271 8.78 -16.58 43.18
C GLY A 271 7.72 -16.07 42.19
N THR A 272 8.08 -15.05 41.41
CA THR A 272 7.18 -14.46 40.39
C THR A 272 6.89 -15.46 39.25
N PRO A 273 5.67 -15.51 38.70
CA PRO A 273 5.33 -16.51 37.68
C PRO A 273 6.18 -16.40 36.40
N THR A 274 6.54 -17.53 35.78
CA THR A 274 7.42 -17.58 34.58
C THR A 274 6.76 -18.31 33.39
N PRO A 275 5.62 -17.79 32.90
CA PRO A 275 4.75 -18.43 31.91
C PRO A 275 5.40 -18.64 30.53
N TYR A 276 6.27 -17.73 30.05
CA TYR A 276 6.96 -17.92 28.76
C TYR A 276 7.97 -19.07 28.80
N TYR A 277 8.75 -19.15 29.88
CA TYR A 277 9.61 -20.31 30.13
C TYR A 277 8.79 -21.61 30.21
N ASN A 278 7.67 -21.58 30.93
CA ASN A 278 6.80 -22.75 31.09
C ASN A 278 6.24 -23.22 29.74
N CYS A 279 5.76 -22.30 28.89
CA CYS A 279 5.26 -22.62 27.55
C CYS A 279 6.36 -23.14 26.61
N SER A 280 7.59 -22.65 26.74
CA SER A 280 8.75 -23.15 25.97
C SER A 280 8.98 -24.64 26.20
N VAL A 281 8.84 -25.13 27.45
CA VAL A 281 8.95 -26.56 27.79
C VAL A 281 7.68 -27.34 27.40
N LEU A 282 6.50 -26.79 27.69
CA LEU A 282 5.21 -27.42 27.36
C LEU A 282 5.06 -27.69 25.86
N ALA A 283 5.58 -26.80 25.01
CA ALA A 283 5.58 -26.98 23.56
C ALA A 283 6.21 -28.32 23.13
N ASP A 284 7.25 -28.81 23.82
CA ASP A 284 7.91 -30.08 23.50
C ASP A 284 7.21 -31.28 24.16
N LEU A 285 6.55 -31.07 25.31
CA LEU A 285 5.77 -32.10 26.01
C LEU A 285 4.45 -32.43 25.29
N THR A 286 3.79 -31.45 24.69
CA THR A 286 2.47 -31.63 24.04
C THR A 286 2.56 -31.79 22.52
N ALA A 287 3.75 -31.72 21.93
CA ALA A 287 3.95 -31.77 20.47
C ALA A 287 3.34 -33.02 19.83
N LYS A 288 3.62 -34.22 20.38
CA LYS A 288 3.15 -35.51 19.84
C LYS A 288 1.63 -35.62 19.92
N LEU A 289 1.05 -35.36 21.10
CA LEU A 289 -0.40 -35.36 21.34
C LEU A 289 -1.17 -34.41 20.40
N ASN A 290 -0.66 -33.20 20.20
CA ASN A 290 -1.31 -32.24 19.32
C ASN A 290 -1.18 -32.63 17.83
N HIS A 291 -0.07 -33.24 17.43
CA HIS A 291 0.08 -33.76 16.07
C HIS A 291 -0.87 -34.93 15.79
N GLU A 292 -1.04 -35.85 16.74
CA GLU A 292 -2.01 -36.95 16.63
C GLU A 292 -3.44 -36.42 16.52
N PHE A 293 -3.79 -35.38 17.29
CA PHE A 293 -5.09 -34.72 17.18
C PHE A 293 -5.34 -34.13 15.78
N LEU A 294 -4.36 -33.42 15.22
CA LEU A 294 -4.45 -32.90 13.85
C LEU A 294 -4.61 -34.02 12.82
N THR A 295 -3.84 -35.09 12.97
CA THR A 295 -3.89 -36.26 12.07
C THR A 295 -5.26 -36.93 12.12
N GLN A 296 -5.84 -37.09 13.30
CA GLN A 296 -7.19 -37.64 13.48
C GLN A 296 -8.25 -36.74 12.84
N THR A 297 -8.16 -35.42 13.04
CA THR A 297 -9.16 -34.46 12.55
C THR A 297 -9.13 -34.32 11.02
N LEU A 298 -7.94 -34.34 10.41
CA LEU A 298 -7.75 -34.15 8.97
C LEU A 298 -7.78 -35.47 8.17
N LYS A 299 -7.92 -36.62 8.84
CA LYS A 299 -8.00 -37.93 8.20
C LYS A 299 -9.19 -37.97 7.24
N ASN A 300 -8.94 -38.40 6.00
CA ASN A 300 -9.94 -38.56 4.93
C ASN A 300 -10.73 -37.28 4.54
N CYS A 301 -10.23 -36.08 4.90
CA CYS A 301 -10.91 -34.81 4.61
C CYS A 301 -10.08 -33.92 3.67
N GLU A 302 -10.17 -34.15 2.36
CA GLU A 302 -9.37 -33.41 1.37
C GLU A 302 -9.71 -31.91 1.30
N ASN A 303 -11.00 -31.54 1.39
CA ASN A 303 -11.41 -30.12 1.36
C ASN A 303 -10.82 -29.31 2.52
N LEU A 304 -10.68 -29.90 3.71
CA LEU A 304 -10.04 -29.26 4.87
C LEU A 304 -8.54 -29.05 4.62
N LYS A 305 -7.86 -30.05 4.05
CA LYS A 305 -6.44 -29.93 3.69
C LYS A 305 -6.21 -28.84 2.65
N GLN A 306 -7.03 -28.82 1.60
CA GLN A 306 -6.98 -27.78 0.56
C GLN A 306 -7.23 -26.39 1.14
N ALA A 307 -8.22 -26.23 2.01
CA ALA A 307 -8.50 -24.96 2.69
C ALA A 307 -7.31 -24.49 3.54
N ILE A 308 -6.65 -25.39 4.27
CA ILE A 308 -5.43 -25.07 5.03
C ILE A 308 -4.30 -24.62 4.09
N VAL A 309 -4.14 -25.25 2.92
CA VAL A 309 -3.16 -24.80 1.92
C VAL A 309 -3.49 -23.40 1.42
N LEU A 310 -4.74 -23.10 1.09
CA LEU A 310 -5.18 -21.76 0.68
C LEU A 310 -4.92 -20.71 1.76
N LEU A 311 -5.23 -21.00 3.03
CA LEU A 311 -4.95 -20.11 4.16
C LEU A 311 -3.45 -19.87 4.34
N LYS A 312 -2.60 -20.89 4.14
CA LYS A 312 -1.15 -20.73 4.18
C LYS A 312 -0.63 -19.88 3.03
N ILE A 313 -1.18 -20.04 1.82
CA ILE A 313 -0.84 -19.18 0.67
C ILE A 313 -1.22 -17.74 1.00
N TRP A 314 -2.47 -17.50 1.41
CA TRP A 314 -2.95 -16.19 1.80
C TRP A 314 -2.08 -15.53 2.89
N ALA A 315 -1.78 -16.25 3.97
CA ALA A 315 -0.93 -15.73 5.05
C ALA A 315 0.48 -15.35 4.55
N ARG A 316 1.07 -16.14 3.64
CA ARG A 316 2.36 -15.82 3.01
C ARG A 316 2.28 -14.61 2.11
N GLN A 317 1.24 -14.49 1.29
CA GLN A 317 1.03 -13.34 0.39
C GLN A 317 0.83 -12.04 1.17
N ARG A 318 0.25 -12.12 2.37
CA ARG A 318 0.08 -10.99 3.29
C ARG A 318 1.28 -10.69 4.19
N GLY A 319 2.35 -11.49 4.12
CA GLY A 319 3.52 -11.34 4.98
C GLY A 319 3.24 -11.59 6.47
N LEU A 320 2.16 -12.30 6.80
CA LEU A 320 1.77 -12.57 8.18
C LEU A 320 2.72 -13.60 8.81
N ARG A 321 3.32 -13.27 9.96
CA ARG A 321 4.17 -14.20 10.74
C ARG A 321 3.31 -15.20 11.55
N VAL A 322 2.35 -15.84 10.89
CA VAL A 322 1.46 -16.84 11.51
C VAL A 322 1.89 -18.23 11.03
N ASN A 323 2.30 -19.07 11.97
CA ASN A 323 2.74 -20.43 11.66
C ASN A 323 1.60 -21.26 11.08
N GLY A 324 1.88 -22.05 10.03
CA GLY A 324 0.89 -22.93 9.40
C GLY A 324 0.29 -23.97 10.36
N TYR A 325 0.99 -24.26 11.46
CA TYR A 325 0.49 -25.07 12.58
C TYR A 325 -0.70 -24.40 13.28
N ILE A 326 -0.63 -23.10 13.57
CA ILE A 326 -1.71 -22.32 14.21
C ILE A 326 -2.96 -22.34 13.34
N LEU A 327 -2.80 -22.12 12.02
CA LEU A 327 -3.90 -22.19 11.06
C LEU A 327 -4.53 -23.59 11.00
N SER A 328 -3.73 -24.65 11.08
CA SER A 328 -4.24 -26.04 11.10
C SER A 328 -5.03 -26.32 12.38
N MET A 329 -4.52 -25.87 13.53
CA MET A 329 -5.20 -26.00 14.84
C MET A 329 -6.50 -25.21 14.88
N LEU A 330 -6.52 -24.01 14.27
CA LEU A 330 -7.73 -23.19 14.14
C LEU A 330 -8.82 -23.89 13.31
N VAL A 331 -8.46 -24.46 12.16
CA VAL A 331 -9.43 -25.19 11.34
C VAL A 331 -9.99 -26.39 12.10
N SER A 332 -9.13 -27.15 12.79
CA SER A 332 -9.56 -28.27 13.64
C SER A 332 -10.47 -27.82 14.80
N TYR A 333 -10.19 -26.67 15.42
CA TYR A 333 -11.03 -26.07 16.45
C TYR A 333 -12.44 -25.74 15.90
N LEU A 334 -12.52 -25.13 14.71
CA LEU A 334 -13.82 -24.80 14.09
C LEU A 334 -14.62 -26.04 13.68
N VAL A 335 -13.96 -27.14 13.33
CA VAL A 335 -14.59 -28.45 13.13
C VAL A 335 -15.16 -28.98 14.46
N GLN A 336 -14.41 -28.89 15.56
CA GLN A 336 -14.87 -29.31 16.89
C GLN A 336 -16.04 -28.46 17.43
N LEU A 337 -16.10 -27.18 17.04
CA LEU A 337 -17.24 -26.28 17.29
C LEU A 337 -18.44 -26.53 16.36
N LYS A 338 -18.33 -27.43 15.38
CA LYS A 338 -19.36 -27.69 14.35
C LYS A 338 -19.74 -26.45 13.53
N ARG A 339 -18.85 -25.46 13.43
CA ARG A 339 -19.00 -24.31 12.53
C ARG A 339 -18.59 -24.65 11.09
N ILE A 340 -17.73 -25.65 10.94
CA ILE A 340 -17.24 -26.15 9.66
C ILE A 340 -17.56 -27.64 9.55
N ASN A 341 -17.95 -28.06 8.35
CA ASN A 341 -18.43 -29.40 8.06
C ASN A 341 -17.53 -30.02 6.99
N ASN A 342 -17.34 -31.35 7.03
CA ASN A 342 -16.53 -32.06 6.02
C ASN A 342 -17.13 -32.04 4.61
N ILE A 343 -18.41 -31.65 4.47
CA ILE A 343 -19.12 -31.52 3.19
C ILE A 343 -18.82 -30.18 2.52
N MET A 344 -18.40 -29.16 3.28
CA MET A 344 -18.14 -27.83 2.73
C MET A 344 -16.97 -27.88 1.73
N SER A 345 -17.07 -27.05 0.69
CA SER A 345 -15.96 -26.82 -0.24
C SER A 345 -14.81 -26.07 0.44
N SER A 346 -13.60 -26.19 -0.12
CA SER A 346 -12.41 -25.48 0.38
C SER A 346 -12.63 -23.96 0.45
N TYR A 347 -13.32 -23.38 -0.54
CA TYR A 347 -13.73 -21.97 -0.55
C TYR A 347 -14.62 -21.60 0.64
N GLN A 348 -15.70 -22.36 0.88
CA GLN A 348 -16.62 -22.10 2.00
C GLN A 348 -15.92 -22.21 3.35
N ILE A 349 -14.99 -23.16 3.49
CA ILE A 349 -14.17 -23.33 4.69
C ILE A 349 -13.31 -22.07 4.92
N VAL A 350 -12.57 -21.62 3.91
CA VAL A 350 -11.73 -20.42 3.99
C VAL A 350 -12.55 -19.17 4.36
N ARG A 351 -13.70 -18.97 3.70
CA ARG A 351 -14.61 -17.86 4.01
C ARG A 351 -15.10 -17.91 5.47
N ASN A 352 -15.51 -19.07 5.96
CA ASN A 352 -15.95 -19.24 7.35
C ASN A 352 -14.81 -18.99 8.36
N VAL A 353 -13.58 -19.36 8.03
CA VAL A 353 -12.39 -19.07 8.86
C VAL A 353 -12.16 -17.56 8.95
N TRP A 354 -12.23 -16.83 7.83
CA TRP A 354 -12.07 -15.37 7.84
C TRP A 354 -13.19 -14.66 8.60
N ILE A 355 -14.44 -15.09 8.43
CA ILE A 355 -15.58 -14.56 9.19
C ILE A 355 -15.38 -14.78 10.70
N TYR A 356 -14.89 -15.95 11.10
CA TYR A 356 -14.58 -16.22 12.50
C TYR A 356 -13.45 -15.32 13.02
N LEU A 357 -12.35 -15.20 12.29
CA LEU A 357 -11.19 -14.39 12.70
C LEU A 357 -11.54 -12.91 12.82
N LYS A 358 -12.35 -12.35 11.91
CA LYS A 358 -12.81 -10.94 11.92
C LYS A 358 -13.47 -10.56 13.25
N THR A 359 -14.23 -11.49 13.86
CA THR A 359 -14.97 -11.26 15.11
C THR A 359 -14.34 -11.94 16.33
N SER A 360 -13.16 -12.56 16.17
CA SER A 360 -12.50 -13.27 17.27
C SER A 360 -11.90 -12.30 18.30
N ASP A 361 -11.79 -12.78 19.53
CA ASP A 361 -11.43 -12.07 20.75
C ASP A 361 -10.37 -12.84 21.56
N TRP A 362 -9.32 -13.30 20.87
CA TRP A 362 -8.25 -14.09 21.49
C TRP A 362 -7.34 -13.27 22.42
N ASP A 363 -7.43 -11.95 22.35
CA ASP A 363 -6.65 -11.02 23.18
C ASP A 363 -7.36 -10.63 24.48
N THR A 364 -8.70 -10.82 24.58
CA THR A 364 -9.46 -10.53 25.79
C THR A 364 -9.99 -11.79 26.48
N ASN A 365 -10.68 -12.64 25.74
CA ASN A 365 -11.35 -13.82 26.30
C ASN A 365 -10.56 -15.10 26.04
N GLY A 366 -9.78 -15.16 24.95
CA GLY A 366 -9.02 -16.34 24.58
C GLY A 366 -9.90 -17.49 24.07
N VAL A 367 -9.27 -18.54 23.56
CA VAL A 367 -9.97 -19.75 23.08
C VAL A 367 -9.28 -21.03 23.53
N THR A 368 -10.02 -22.13 23.65
CA THR A 368 -9.50 -23.43 24.09
C THR A 368 -10.07 -24.60 23.29
N LEU A 369 -9.22 -25.57 22.96
CA LEU A 369 -9.60 -26.86 22.37
C LEU A 369 -10.01 -27.89 23.44
N ASN A 370 -9.61 -27.69 24.70
CA ASN A 370 -9.88 -28.63 25.78
C ASN A 370 -11.35 -28.56 26.21
N LYS A 371 -11.94 -29.73 26.46
CA LYS A 371 -13.31 -29.89 27.01
C LYS A 371 -13.31 -30.61 28.37
N LEU A 372 -12.14 -30.98 28.89
CA LEU A 372 -11.97 -31.78 30.10
C LEU A 372 -11.79 -30.88 31.34
N GLU A 373 -12.36 -31.30 32.47
CA GLU A 373 -12.20 -30.65 33.76
C GLU A 373 -10.81 -30.96 34.36
N GLY A 374 -10.13 -29.95 34.93
CA GLY A 374 -8.83 -30.09 35.62
C GLY A 374 -7.64 -29.31 35.03
N SER A 375 -7.81 -28.61 33.90
CA SER A 375 -6.83 -27.65 33.37
C SER A 375 -7.00 -26.25 33.99
N PRO A 376 -5.98 -25.36 33.93
CA PRO A 376 -6.08 -24.00 34.46
C PRO A 376 -7.17 -23.20 33.75
N GLN A 377 -7.70 -22.18 34.44
CA GLN A 377 -8.77 -21.34 33.90
C GLN A 377 -8.26 -20.43 32.79
N LEU A 378 -9.12 -20.10 31.82
CA LEU A 378 -8.75 -19.32 30.64
C LEU A 378 -8.37 -17.88 31.02
N GLU A 379 -9.00 -17.35 32.07
CA GLU A 379 -8.73 -16.02 32.62
C GLU A 379 -7.30 -15.89 33.17
N GLU A 380 -6.73 -16.97 33.71
CA GLU A 380 -5.34 -17.01 34.19
C GLU A 380 -4.35 -16.80 33.03
N PHE A 381 -4.65 -17.39 31.87
CA PHE A 381 -3.85 -17.19 30.66
C PHE A 381 -4.07 -15.80 30.05
N ALA A 382 -5.31 -15.30 30.02
CA ALA A 382 -5.64 -13.98 29.48
C ALA A 382 -4.99 -12.83 30.26
N GLY A 383 -4.83 -12.97 31.58
CA GLY A 383 -4.09 -12.00 32.40
C GLY A 383 -2.57 -12.02 32.16
N THR A 384 -2.05 -13.05 31.50
CA THR A 384 -0.61 -13.33 31.41
C THR A 384 -0.05 -13.14 30.01
N PHE A 385 -0.78 -13.58 28.98
CA PHE A 385 -0.37 -13.53 27.58
C PHE A 385 -1.21 -12.52 26.79
N PRO A 386 -0.63 -11.84 25.79
CA PRO A 386 -1.38 -10.92 24.95
C PRO A 386 -2.41 -11.61 24.04
N VAL A 387 -2.19 -12.89 23.70
CA VAL A 387 -3.05 -13.70 22.82
C VAL A 387 -3.10 -15.12 23.36
N VAL A 388 -4.31 -15.66 23.52
CA VAL A 388 -4.54 -16.97 24.15
C VAL A 388 -5.27 -17.92 23.20
N PHE A 389 -4.61 -19.01 22.82
CA PHE A 389 -5.21 -20.16 22.16
C PHE A 389 -4.67 -21.45 22.78
N LEU A 390 -5.46 -22.08 23.64
CA LEU A 390 -5.09 -23.29 24.36
C LEU A 390 -5.27 -24.55 23.51
N ASP A 391 -4.33 -25.48 23.69
CA ASP A 391 -4.31 -26.77 23.02
C ASP A 391 -5.34 -27.77 23.57
N LYS A 392 -5.29 -29.02 23.08
CA LYS A 392 -6.20 -30.10 23.51
C LYS A 392 -6.06 -30.43 25.00
N THR A 393 -4.88 -30.21 25.60
CA THR A 393 -4.62 -30.49 27.03
C THR A 393 -5.12 -29.37 27.94
N GLY A 394 -5.24 -28.15 27.43
CA GLY A 394 -5.61 -26.96 28.19
C GLY A 394 -4.45 -26.34 28.98
N PHE A 395 -3.23 -26.89 28.93
CA PHE A 395 -2.07 -26.34 29.63
C PHE A 395 -1.14 -25.52 28.72
N TYR A 396 -1.10 -25.82 27.42
CA TYR A 396 -0.20 -25.16 26.48
C TYR A 396 -0.92 -24.09 25.66
N ASN A 397 -0.43 -22.85 25.73
CA ASN A 397 -0.85 -21.78 24.84
C ASN A 397 -0.09 -21.89 23.51
N ILE A 398 -0.78 -22.22 22.44
CA ILE A 398 -0.22 -22.33 21.08
C ILE A 398 0.31 -20.98 20.59
N CYS A 399 -0.29 -19.88 21.04
CA CYS A 399 0.03 -18.51 20.64
C CYS A 399 1.00 -17.81 21.62
N TRP A 400 1.74 -18.53 22.45
CA TRP A 400 2.62 -17.94 23.48
C TRP A 400 3.69 -16.97 22.92
N ASN A 401 4.16 -17.18 21.69
CA ASN A 401 5.11 -16.30 20.98
C ASN A 401 4.44 -15.29 20.04
N MET A 402 3.11 -15.25 20.00
CA MET A 402 2.38 -14.38 19.08
C MET A 402 2.20 -13.00 19.69
N ASP A 403 2.80 -11.98 19.07
CA ASP A 403 2.59 -10.60 19.47
C ASP A 403 1.15 -10.15 19.21
N LYS A 404 0.66 -9.21 20.03
CA LYS A 404 -0.66 -8.59 19.85
C LYS A 404 -0.83 -7.95 18.47
N GLY A 405 0.23 -7.31 17.96
CA GLY A 405 0.23 -6.72 16.62
C GLY A 405 0.01 -7.75 15.50
N THR A 406 0.65 -8.92 15.60
CA THR A 406 0.48 -10.01 14.62
C THR A 406 -0.95 -10.55 14.61
N TYR A 407 -1.59 -10.66 15.79
CA TYR A 407 -2.99 -11.09 15.90
C TYR A 407 -3.96 -10.05 15.35
N ASN A 408 -3.76 -8.78 15.70
CA ASN A 408 -4.56 -7.68 15.15
C ASN A 408 -4.43 -7.60 13.62
N SER A 409 -3.25 -7.85 13.07
CA SER A 409 -3.04 -7.95 11.63
C SER A 409 -3.80 -9.12 11.02
N LEU A 410 -3.78 -10.30 11.64
CA LEU A 410 -4.55 -11.46 11.19
C LEU A 410 -6.06 -11.16 11.16
N ARG A 411 -6.59 -10.50 12.19
CA ARG A 411 -8.00 -10.07 12.26
C ARG A 411 -8.34 -9.05 11.19
N ARG A 412 -7.51 -8.02 11.01
CA ARG A 412 -7.69 -6.98 10.00
C ARG A 412 -7.67 -7.55 8.58
N GLU A 413 -6.64 -8.34 8.24
CA GLU A 413 -6.54 -8.95 6.92
C GLU A 413 -7.69 -9.92 6.63
N SER A 414 -8.20 -10.62 7.67
CA SER A 414 -9.40 -11.45 7.53
C SER A 414 -10.65 -10.62 7.24
N SER A 415 -10.78 -9.44 7.86
CA SER A 415 -11.87 -8.50 7.53
C SER A 415 -11.79 -8.05 6.08
N LEU A 416 -10.62 -7.60 5.65
CA LEU A 416 -10.39 -7.15 4.27
C LEU A 416 -10.66 -8.27 3.27
N ALA A 417 -10.31 -9.51 3.60
CA ALA A 417 -10.59 -10.66 2.74
C ALA A 417 -12.10 -10.91 2.57
N VAL A 418 -12.89 -10.78 3.63
CA VAL A 418 -14.35 -10.89 3.56
C VAL A 418 -14.93 -9.74 2.74
N ASP A 419 -14.48 -8.51 2.98
CA ASP A 419 -14.99 -7.33 2.27
C ASP A 419 -14.67 -7.41 0.76
N MET A 420 -13.53 -8.00 0.37
CA MET A 420 -13.20 -8.28 -1.04
C MET A 420 -14.07 -9.38 -1.65
N LEU A 421 -14.39 -10.43 -0.89
CA LEU A 421 -15.28 -11.50 -1.37
C LEU A 421 -16.72 -11.04 -1.54
N ASP A 422 -17.15 -10.04 -0.76
CA ASP A 422 -18.50 -9.48 -0.81
C ASP A 422 -18.65 -8.41 -1.91
N ASN A 423 -17.56 -7.98 -2.53
CA ASN A 423 -17.58 -7.05 -3.67
C ASN A 423 -17.74 -7.80 -5.00
N PRO A 424 -18.89 -7.73 -5.69
CA PRO A 424 -19.13 -8.47 -6.93
C PRO A 424 -18.38 -7.90 -8.14
N LYS A 425 -17.93 -6.64 -8.08
CA LYS A 425 -17.21 -5.97 -9.18
C LYS A 425 -15.72 -6.34 -9.22
N LEU A 426 -15.19 -6.89 -8.14
CA LEU A 426 -13.77 -7.21 -8.00
C LEU A 426 -13.52 -8.70 -8.28
N ASN A 427 -12.56 -9.01 -9.15
CA ASN A 427 -11.99 -10.36 -9.21
C ASN A 427 -11.10 -10.58 -7.97
N SER A 428 -11.71 -11.00 -6.87
CA SER A 428 -11.06 -11.11 -5.55
C SER A 428 -9.98 -12.18 -5.46
N PHE A 429 -9.91 -13.13 -6.40
CA PHE A 429 -8.93 -14.22 -6.35
C PHE A 429 -7.48 -13.72 -6.44
N ILE A 430 -7.21 -12.85 -7.42
CA ILE A 430 -5.89 -12.27 -7.67
C ILE A 430 -5.37 -11.51 -6.44
N PRO A 431 -6.09 -10.51 -5.88
CA PRO A 431 -5.62 -9.79 -4.70
C PRO A 431 -5.49 -10.69 -3.48
N LEU A 432 -6.29 -11.77 -3.33
CA LEU A 432 -6.21 -12.67 -2.17
C LEU A 432 -5.03 -13.65 -2.22
N PHE A 433 -4.74 -14.25 -3.37
CA PHE A 433 -3.81 -15.39 -3.46
C PHE A 433 -2.59 -15.19 -4.36
N MET A 434 -2.61 -14.19 -5.26
CA MET A 434 -1.54 -13.98 -6.25
C MET A 434 -0.67 -12.74 -5.98
N VAL A 435 -1.13 -11.77 -5.19
CA VAL A 435 -0.40 -10.52 -4.93
C VAL A 435 0.36 -10.59 -3.61
N THR A 436 1.69 -10.48 -3.67
CA THR A 436 2.56 -10.31 -2.49
C THR A 436 2.51 -8.87 -1.98
N LEU A 437 2.29 -8.69 -0.67
CA LEU A 437 2.39 -7.39 -0.02
C LEU A 437 3.84 -7.06 0.34
N ASP A 438 4.29 -5.89 -0.12
CA ASP A 438 5.57 -5.28 0.27
C ASP A 438 5.31 -4.36 1.48
N PRO A 439 6.08 -4.47 2.59
CA PRO A 439 5.91 -3.61 3.76
C PRO A 439 5.86 -2.10 3.42
N LEU A 440 6.65 -1.64 2.45
CA LEU A 440 6.65 -0.23 2.02
C LEU A 440 5.32 0.25 1.43
N MET A 441 4.54 -0.69 0.89
CA MET A 441 3.23 -0.41 0.31
C MET A 441 2.11 -0.58 1.32
N GLN A 442 2.31 -1.49 2.29
CA GLN A 442 1.31 -1.86 3.30
C GLN A 442 1.16 -0.81 4.39
N PHE A 443 2.28 -0.20 4.83
CA PHE A 443 2.30 0.73 5.95
C PHE A 443 2.43 2.17 5.47
N GLU A 444 1.68 3.08 6.09
CA GLU A 444 1.81 4.51 5.83
C GLU A 444 3.05 5.11 6.50
N TYR A 445 3.50 4.50 7.60
CA TYR A 445 4.61 4.95 8.41
C TYR A 445 5.36 3.72 8.94
N ILE A 446 6.69 3.70 8.82
CA ILE A 446 7.53 2.62 9.35
C ILE A 446 8.63 3.22 10.23
N LEU A 447 8.62 2.85 11.51
CA LEU A 447 9.67 3.20 12.46
C LEU A 447 10.79 2.16 12.41
N ARG A 448 12.03 2.61 12.27
CA ARG A 448 13.21 1.75 12.32
C ARG A 448 14.24 2.26 13.31
N PHE A 449 15.07 1.32 13.73
CA PHE A 449 16.13 1.52 14.70
C PHE A 449 17.50 1.35 14.05
N LYS A 450 18.35 2.37 14.11
CA LYS A 450 19.71 2.32 13.51
C LYS A 450 20.59 1.30 14.21
N ASN A 451 20.56 1.29 15.54
CA ASN A 451 21.28 0.34 16.36
C ASN A 451 20.33 -0.38 17.32
N LEU A 452 19.95 -1.62 16.98
CA LEU A 452 19.03 -2.38 17.82
C LEU A 452 19.64 -2.74 19.18
N ASN A 453 20.94 -3.01 19.24
CA ASN A 453 21.60 -3.46 20.47
C ASN A 453 21.58 -2.39 21.56
N THR A 454 21.84 -1.13 21.21
CA THR A 454 21.74 0.00 22.16
C THR A 454 20.32 0.15 22.69
N ILE A 455 19.32 -0.01 21.82
CA ILE A 455 17.91 0.05 22.21
C ILE A 455 17.53 -1.11 23.12
N LYS A 456 18.04 -2.33 22.85
CA LYS A 456 17.83 -3.47 23.76
C LYS A 456 18.31 -3.14 25.16
N GLU A 457 19.50 -2.56 25.29
CA GLU A 457 20.08 -2.19 26.58
C GLU A 457 19.26 -1.11 27.30
N LEU A 458 18.87 -0.03 26.60
CA LEU A 458 18.09 1.07 27.17
C LEU A 458 16.71 0.61 27.68
N VAL A 459 15.98 -0.15 26.84
CA VAL A 459 14.67 -0.70 27.20
C VAL A 459 14.84 -1.68 28.37
N TYR A 460 15.80 -2.60 28.27
CA TYR A 460 16.04 -3.59 29.31
C TYR A 460 16.37 -2.94 30.65
N GLN A 461 17.12 -1.84 30.71
CA GLN A 461 17.42 -1.17 31.98
C GLN A 461 16.16 -0.64 32.70
N LYS A 462 15.17 -0.15 31.95
CA LYS A 462 13.97 0.51 32.49
C LYS A 462 12.80 -0.44 32.80
N VAL A 463 12.78 -1.64 32.23
CA VAL A 463 11.72 -2.64 32.47
C VAL A 463 11.79 -3.21 33.90
N SER A 464 10.63 -3.55 34.47
CA SER A 464 10.50 -4.16 35.81
C SER A 464 11.25 -5.50 35.91
N LYS A 465 11.65 -5.86 37.14
CA LYS A 465 12.34 -7.14 37.40
C LYS A 465 11.49 -8.35 37.02
N ASP A 466 10.20 -8.32 37.34
CA ASP A 466 9.26 -9.42 37.09
C ASP A 466 9.14 -9.73 35.58
N ASN A 467 9.05 -8.70 34.75
CA ASN A 467 8.98 -8.87 33.29
C ASN A 467 10.30 -9.42 32.71
N LYS A 468 11.45 -9.00 33.23
CA LYS A 468 12.74 -9.57 32.83
C LYS A 468 12.82 -11.06 33.15
N LEU A 469 12.36 -11.46 34.34
CA LEU A 469 12.35 -12.86 34.73
C LEU A 469 11.39 -13.68 33.86
N ASN A 470 10.20 -13.16 33.58
CA ASN A 470 9.19 -13.84 32.78
C ASN A 470 9.72 -14.25 31.38
N TYR A 471 10.30 -13.31 30.65
CA TYR A 471 10.85 -13.56 29.31
C TYR A 471 12.24 -14.23 29.35
N GLY A 472 12.94 -14.17 30.49
CA GLY A 472 14.21 -14.82 30.71
C GLY A 472 15.28 -14.39 29.70
N ILE A 473 15.70 -15.28 28.81
CA ILE A 473 16.78 -15.00 27.84
C ILE A 473 16.27 -14.41 26.53
N ASP A 474 14.96 -14.50 26.25
CA ASP A 474 14.35 -14.01 25.02
C ASP A 474 14.08 -12.50 25.11
N ASP A 475 15.16 -11.71 25.21
CA ASP A 475 15.11 -10.25 25.36
C ASP A 475 14.35 -9.57 24.22
N LEU A 476 14.42 -10.12 23.00
CA LEU A 476 13.77 -9.56 21.81
C LEU A 476 12.24 -9.51 21.96
N SER A 477 11.61 -10.60 22.43
CA SER A 477 10.15 -10.66 22.63
C SER A 477 9.69 -9.71 23.73
N LEU A 478 10.51 -9.54 24.78
CA LEU A 478 10.26 -8.55 25.83
C LEU A 478 10.26 -7.13 25.26
N ILE A 479 11.26 -6.80 24.44
CA ILE A 479 11.42 -5.46 23.86
C ILE A 479 10.27 -5.18 22.88
N ILE A 480 9.93 -6.13 22.01
CA ILE A 480 8.80 -5.99 21.08
C ILE A 480 7.51 -5.69 21.85
N THR A 481 7.19 -6.49 22.88
CA THR A 481 5.98 -6.30 23.68
C THR A 481 5.98 -4.97 24.44
N SER A 482 7.13 -4.57 25.00
CA SER A 482 7.27 -3.33 25.78
C SER A 482 7.14 -2.08 24.89
N LEU A 483 7.70 -2.11 23.69
CA LEU A 483 7.58 -1.01 22.72
C LEU A 483 6.19 -0.96 22.10
N HIS A 484 5.64 -2.11 21.70
CA HIS A 484 4.29 -2.20 21.14
C HIS A 484 3.23 -1.69 22.12
N SER A 485 3.30 -2.08 23.40
CA SER A 485 2.35 -1.61 24.44
C SER A 485 2.47 -0.11 24.70
N LEU A 486 3.70 0.44 24.73
CA LEU A 486 3.93 1.88 24.87
C LEU A 486 3.29 2.65 23.70
N MET A 487 3.60 2.27 22.47
CA MET A 487 3.11 2.95 21.27
C MET A 487 1.60 2.79 21.10
N SER A 488 1.05 1.61 21.38
CA SER A 488 -0.39 1.36 21.34
C SER A 488 -1.15 2.21 22.36
N LYS A 489 -0.61 2.38 23.58
CA LYS A 489 -1.21 3.26 24.60
C LYS A 489 -1.11 4.75 24.24
N GLY A 490 -0.05 5.14 23.55
CA GLY A 490 0.18 6.53 23.12
C GLY A 490 -0.63 6.97 21.91
N LEU A 491 -0.72 6.13 20.87
CA LEU A 491 -1.35 6.48 19.60
C LEU A 491 -2.87 6.21 19.58
N GLN A 492 -3.35 5.24 20.37
CA GLN A 492 -4.78 4.94 20.55
C GLN A 492 -5.54 4.90 19.21
N ASP A 493 -6.60 5.69 19.07
CA ASP A 493 -7.51 5.69 17.92
C ASP A 493 -6.91 6.29 16.64
N ARG A 494 -5.68 6.84 16.69
CA ARG A 494 -4.97 7.37 15.52
C ARG A 494 -4.47 6.28 14.58
N VAL A 495 -4.33 5.05 15.07
CA VAL A 495 -3.73 3.93 14.35
C VAL A 495 -4.67 2.72 14.41
N HIS A 496 -4.91 2.11 13.26
CA HIS A 496 -5.65 0.84 13.16
C HIS A 496 -4.79 -0.38 13.49
N LEU A 497 -3.50 -0.36 13.13
CA LEU A 497 -2.59 -1.48 13.34
C LEU A 497 -1.15 -1.00 13.59
N ILE A 498 -0.50 -1.60 14.59
CA ILE A 498 0.95 -1.54 14.79
C ILE A 498 1.47 -2.96 14.60
N LEU A 499 2.29 -3.21 13.58
CA LEU A 499 2.86 -4.53 13.31
C LEU A 499 4.38 -4.54 13.53
N PRO A 500 4.91 -5.41 14.40
CA PRO A 500 6.35 -5.63 14.48
C PRO A 500 6.86 -6.37 13.24
N LEU A 501 7.83 -5.76 12.56
CA LEU A 501 8.56 -6.31 11.42
C LEU A 501 9.93 -6.77 11.92
N VAL A 502 10.08 -8.08 12.12
CA VAL A 502 11.27 -8.67 12.76
C VAL A 502 12.01 -9.56 11.77
N GLU A 503 13.27 -9.24 11.55
CA GLU A 503 14.22 -10.08 10.81
C GLU A 503 15.28 -10.63 11.77
N ALA A 504 14.94 -11.75 12.42
CA ALA A 504 15.76 -12.41 13.44
C ALA A 504 16.05 -13.89 13.15
N ASN A 505 15.64 -14.41 11.98
CA ASN A 505 15.90 -15.80 11.60
C ASN A 505 17.41 -15.98 11.41
N PHE A 506 18.03 -16.71 12.33
CA PHE A 506 19.47 -16.91 12.37
C PHE A 506 19.81 -18.38 12.23
N SER A 507 20.68 -18.70 11.29
CA SER A 507 21.20 -20.06 11.08
C SER A 507 22.71 -20.05 10.93
N TRP A 508 23.39 -21.03 11.53
CA TRP A 508 24.85 -21.11 11.53
C TRP A 508 25.35 -22.55 11.45
N PRO A 509 26.58 -22.78 10.95
CA PRO A 509 27.16 -24.13 10.87
C PRO A 509 27.41 -24.75 12.25
N VAL A 510 27.17 -26.05 12.40
CA VAL A 510 27.31 -26.77 13.68
C VAL A 510 28.75 -26.77 14.25
N LYS A 511 29.76 -26.53 13.42
CA LYS A 511 31.17 -26.43 13.84
C LYS A 511 31.50 -25.09 14.52
N MET A 512 30.68 -24.07 14.29
CA MET A 512 30.91 -22.71 14.76
C MET A 512 30.19 -22.50 16.09
N ALA A 513 30.86 -21.82 17.02
CA ALA A 513 30.22 -21.41 18.27
C ALA A 513 29.26 -20.24 18.02
N LEU A 514 28.18 -20.17 18.79
CA LEU A 514 27.13 -19.18 18.61
C LEU A 514 27.67 -17.73 18.64
N ASP A 515 28.49 -17.39 19.63
CA ASP A 515 29.04 -16.03 19.82
C ASP A 515 29.80 -15.52 18.59
N LYS A 516 30.57 -16.41 17.95
CA LYS A 516 31.33 -16.07 16.74
C LYS A 516 30.40 -15.85 15.56
N ALA A 517 29.36 -16.66 15.45
CA ALA A 517 28.42 -16.57 14.33
C ALA A 517 27.50 -15.34 14.48
N GLN A 518 27.19 -14.93 15.71
CA GLN A 518 26.39 -13.74 16.01
C GLN A 518 27.12 -12.42 15.74
N HIS A 519 28.46 -12.40 15.77
CA HIS A 519 29.23 -11.19 15.49
C HIS A 519 28.94 -10.58 14.10
N ASP A 520 28.69 -11.44 13.10
CA ASP A 520 28.43 -11.01 11.73
C ASP A 520 26.93 -10.84 11.43
N PHE A 521 26.05 -11.22 12.37
CA PHE A 521 24.61 -11.16 12.21
C PHE A 521 24.02 -9.92 12.87
N LYS A 522 23.28 -9.13 12.08
CA LYS A 522 22.53 -7.97 12.56
C LYS A 522 21.04 -8.28 12.56
N GLU A 523 20.48 -8.43 13.75
CA GLU A 523 19.03 -8.46 13.94
C GLU A 523 18.43 -7.10 13.54
N LYS A 524 17.31 -7.12 12.81
CA LYS A 524 16.56 -5.90 12.48
C LYS A 524 15.17 -5.97 13.08
N LEU A 525 14.77 -4.88 13.72
CA LEU A 525 13.43 -4.65 14.24
C LEU A 525 12.90 -3.34 13.67
N SER A 526 11.69 -3.37 13.15
CA SER A 526 10.95 -2.19 12.70
C SER A 526 9.49 -2.31 13.14
N PHE A 527 8.75 -1.21 13.16
CA PHE A 527 7.31 -1.20 13.40
C PHE A 527 6.60 -0.53 12.24
N GLY A 528 5.68 -1.24 11.59
CA GLY A 528 4.80 -0.70 10.58
C GLY A 528 3.49 -0.22 11.18
N PHE A 529 3.01 0.94 10.73
CA PHE A 529 1.79 1.57 11.24
C PHE A 529 0.79 1.73 10.10
N VAL A 530 -0.45 1.33 10.37
CA VAL A 530 -1.61 1.63 9.52
C VAL A 530 -2.43 2.72 10.19
N MET A 531 -2.50 3.88 9.55
CA MET A 531 -3.14 5.06 10.15
C MET A 531 -4.66 5.02 10.03
N ASN A 532 -5.36 5.58 11.02
CA ASN A 532 -6.80 5.84 10.93
C ASN A 532 -7.04 7.21 10.30
N PRO A 533 -7.65 7.29 9.10
CA PRO A 533 -7.84 8.56 8.38
C PRO A 533 -8.68 9.58 9.16
N GLU A 534 -9.60 9.14 10.02
CA GLU A 534 -10.49 10.03 10.77
C GLU A 534 -9.77 10.76 11.91
N ASN A 535 -8.87 10.06 12.60
CA ASN A 535 -8.26 10.54 13.84
C ASN A 535 -6.77 10.90 13.71
N ALA A 536 -6.08 10.45 12.67
CA ALA A 536 -4.63 10.63 12.51
C ALA A 536 -4.20 12.10 12.52
N LEU A 537 -5.01 13.01 11.96
CA LEU A 537 -4.70 14.44 11.81
C LEU A 537 -5.11 15.31 13.01
N ASN A 538 -5.69 14.72 14.06
CA ASN A 538 -6.16 15.47 15.23
C ASN A 538 -5.00 16.17 15.95
N LEU A 539 -5.16 17.45 16.27
CA LEU A 539 -4.13 18.23 16.98
C LEU A 539 -4.06 17.92 18.48
N VAL A 540 -5.15 17.39 19.04
CA VAL A 540 -5.32 17.23 20.49
C VAL A 540 -5.71 15.80 20.79
N ASP A 541 -4.97 15.17 21.70
CA ASP A 541 -5.37 13.90 22.32
C ASP A 541 -6.17 14.20 23.57
N ARG A 542 -7.45 13.83 23.57
CA ARG A 542 -8.34 14.01 24.72
C ARG A 542 -8.13 12.88 25.71
N GLY A 543 -7.80 13.22 26.94
CA GLY A 543 -7.72 12.30 28.07
C GLY A 543 -9.03 12.25 28.87
N PRO A 544 -9.02 11.56 30.02
CA PRO A 544 -10.17 11.46 30.91
C PRO A 544 -10.48 12.80 31.62
N PRO A 545 -11.71 12.96 32.13
CA PRO A 545 -12.08 14.07 33.01
C PRO A 545 -11.16 14.19 34.23
N ALA A 546 -10.81 15.42 34.60
CA ALA A 546 -9.81 15.72 35.64
C ALA A 546 -10.12 15.12 37.02
N ASN A 547 -11.39 14.81 37.28
CA ASN A 547 -11.88 14.29 38.57
C ASN A 547 -11.75 12.77 38.71
N LEU A 548 -11.43 12.04 37.63
CA LEU A 548 -11.30 10.59 37.67
C LEU A 548 -9.87 10.18 38.03
N PRO A 549 -9.67 9.03 38.72
CA PRO A 549 -8.33 8.51 39.03
C PRO A 549 -7.51 8.21 37.77
N GLU A 550 -8.19 7.95 36.65
CA GLU A 550 -7.58 7.76 35.33
C GLU A 550 -6.80 9.00 34.86
N ALA A 551 -7.17 10.21 35.31
CA ALA A 551 -6.45 11.44 35.00
C ALA A 551 -5.04 11.47 35.59
N GLU A 552 -4.85 10.91 36.79
CA GLU A 552 -3.51 10.79 37.38
C GLU A 552 -2.63 9.84 36.56
N GLN A 553 -3.19 8.72 36.10
CA GLN A 553 -2.48 7.80 35.22
C GLN A 553 -2.12 8.44 33.88
N PHE A 554 -3.01 9.29 33.35
CA PHE A 554 -2.76 10.05 32.13
C PHE A 554 -1.61 11.06 32.32
N ARG A 555 -1.62 11.84 33.41
CA ARG A 555 -0.53 12.77 33.77
C ARG A 555 0.81 12.04 33.95
N LEU A 556 0.83 10.92 34.66
CA LEU A 556 2.05 10.10 34.83
C LEU A 556 2.54 9.50 33.51
N PHE A 557 1.63 9.16 32.60
CA PHE A 557 2.00 8.63 31.30
C PHE A 557 2.63 9.69 30.41
N TRP A 558 1.99 10.86 30.26
CA TRP A 558 2.42 11.92 29.36
C TRP A 558 3.44 12.91 29.95
N GLY A 559 3.59 12.96 31.27
CA GLY A 559 4.49 13.90 31.94
C GLY A 559 4.13 15.34 31.61
N ASP A 560 5.13 16.14 31.24
CA ASP A 560 5.01 17.58 31.01
C ASP A 560 4.13 17.97 29.80
N LYS A 561 3.75 17.00 28.95
CA LYS A 561 2.82 17.22 27.83
C LYS A 561 1.34 17.22 28.23
N SER A 562 1.00 16.72 29.42
CA SER A 562 -0.38 16.72 29.91
C SER A 562 -0.77 18.10 30.43
N GLU A 563 -1.86 18.65 29.93
CA GLU A 563 -2.43 19.90 30.42
C GLU A 563 -3.96 19.80 30.60
N LEU A 564 -4.51 20.56 31.55
CA LEU A 564 -5.95 20.69 31.72
C LEU A 564 -6.51 21.64 30.67
N ARG A 565 -7.46 21.15 29.87
CA ARG A 565 -8.08 21.95 28.80
C ARG A 565 -9.59 21.94 28.91
N ARG A 566 -10.18 23.14 28.80
CA ARG A 566 -11.62 23.32 28.61
C ARG A 566 -11.95 23.25 27.11
N PHE A 567 -12.87 22.37 26.73
CA PHE A 567 -13.36 22.24 25.35
C PHE A 567 -14.62 23.08 25.10
N GLN A 568 -15.00 23.23 23.83
CA GLN A 568 -16.18 24.03 23.43
C GLN A 568 -17.50 23.50 23.99
N ASP A 569 -17.55 22.20 24.29
CA ASP A 569 -18.67 21.53 24.98
C ASP A 569 -18.71 21.82 26.50
N GLY A 570 -17.77 22.61 27.02
CA GLY A 570 -17.66 22.97 28.44
C GLY A 570 -16.97 21.91 29.29
N SER A 571 -16.63 20.74 28.73
CA SER A 571 -15.91 19.69 29.45
C SER A 571 -14.48 20.12 29.78
N ILE A 572 -14.00 19.72 30.97
CA ILE A 572 -12.62 19.95 31.42
C ILE A 572 -11.98 18.57 31.57
N THR A 573 -11.07 18.26 30.67
CA THR A 573 -10.34 16.98 30.67
C THR A 573 -8.84 17.24 30.63
N GLU A 574 -8.06 16.24 31.02
CA GLU A 574 -6.64 16.21 30.65
C GLU A 574 -6.54 16.11 29.12
N ALA A 575 -5.52 16.74 28.54
CA ALA A 575 -5.28 16.71 27.10
C ALA A 575 -3.79 16.88 26.78
N CYS A 576 -3.36 16.36 25.63
CA CYS A 576 -2.05 16.64 25.05
C CYS A 576 -2.22 17.41 23.73
N VAL A 577 -1.50 18.52 23.57
CA VAL A 577 -1.58 19.37 22.38
C VAL A 577 -0.29 19.29 21.57
N TRP A 578 -0.43 18.97 20.29
CA TRP A 578 0.67 18.85 19.36
C TRP A 578 0.79 20.09 18.47
N SER A 579 2.03 20.49 18.18
CA SER A 579 2.32 21.66 17.36
C SER A 579 2.33 21.28 15.88
N ALA A 580 1.36 21.80 15.12
CA ALA A 580 1.37 21.73 13.67
C ALA A 580 0.62 22.96 13.09
N SER A 581 1.32 23.76 12.28
CA SER A 581 0.75 24.95 11.64
C SER A 581 0.09 24.64 10.30
N SER A 582 0.50 23.56 9.63
CA SER A 582 -0.02 23.11 8.33
C SER A 582 -0.61 21.70 8.38
N VAL A 583 -1.43 21.35 7.38
CA VAL A 583 -2.02 20.01 7.22
C VAL A 583 -0.92 18.96 7.00
N ALA A 584 0.13 19.28 6.25
CA ALA A 584 1.30 18.44 6.09
C ALA A 584 1.98 18.13 7.44
N GLN A 585 2.21 19.15 8.27
CA GLN A 585 2.77 18.94 9.62
C GLN A 585 1.85 18.10 10.50
N ARG A 586 0.51 18.20 10.34
CA ARG A 586 -0.43 17.35 11.09
C ARG A 586 -0.24 15.86 10.79
N ARG A 587 0.21 15.49 9.58
CA ARG A 587 0.53 14.09 9.22
C ARG A 587 1.72 13.54 10.03
N THR A 588 2.61 14.41 10.51
CA THR A 588 3.79 14.04 11.33
C THR A 588 3.49 13.90 12.83
N ILE A 589 2.28 14.22 13.29
CA ILE A 589 1.95 14.16 14.74
C ILE A 589 2.19 12.77 15.32
N SER A 590 1.92 11.72 14.54
CA SER A 590 2.11 10.34 15.01
C SER A 590 3.58 9.98 15.20
N SER A 591 4.49 10.46 14.35
CA SER A 591 5.93 10.31 14.57
C SER A 591 6.41 11.16 15.75
N GLN A 592 5.89 12.37 15.92
CA GLN A 592 6.17 13.22 17.09
C GLN A 592 5.75 12.55 18.41
N ILE A 593 4.57 11.90 18.46
CA ILE A 593 4.10 11.14 19.63
C ILE A 593 5.07 10.01 19.97
N VAL A 594 5.46 9.23 18.96
CA VAL A 594 6.36 8.09 19.12
C VAL A 594 7.73 8.55 19.61
N ASP A 595 8.31 9.57 18.99
CA ASP A 595 9.61 10.14 19.38
C ASP A 595 9.59 10.65 20.82
N TYR A 596 8.52 11.37 21.19
CA TYR A 596 8.35 11.88 22.55
C TYR A 596 8.26 10.75 23.57
N LEU A 597 7.44 9.73 23.33
CA LEU A 597 7.21 8.64 24.28
C LEU A 597 8.44 7.74 24.44
N LEU A 598 9.15 7.44 23.34
CA LEU A 598 10.38 6.63 23.36
C LEU A 598 11.49 7.34 24.14
N ASN A 599 11.63 8.66 23.98
CA ASN A 599 12.57 9.45 24.74
C ASN A 599 12.17 9.54 26.22
N LEU A 600 10.90 9.87 26.52
CA LEU A 600 10.42 10.05 27.89
C LEU A 600 10.52 8.76 28.73
N LYS A 601 10.14 7.61 28.18
CA LYS A 601 10.07 6.35 28.94
C LYS A 601 11.38 5.55 28.92
N TYR A 602 12.09 5.54 27.80
CA TYR A 602 13.28 4.70 27.60
C TYR A 602 14.57 5.49 27.35
N GLY A 603 14.52 6.82 27.17
CA GLY A 603 15.70 7.64 26.88
C GLY A 603 16.25 7.44 25.46
N ILE A 604 15.43 6.93 24.54
CA ILE A 604 15.84 6.71 23.15
C ILE A 604 15.79 8.06 22.42
N ALA A 605 16.96 8.54 22.00
CA ALA A 605 17.08 9.80 21.27
C ALA A 605 16.57 9.67 19.83
N GLN A 606 16.05 10.77 19.28
CA GLN A 606 15.57 10.83 17.90
C GLN A 606 16.66 10.49 16.86
N SER A 607 17.94 10.71 17.19
CA SER A 607 19.07 10.36 16.32
C SER A 607 19.22 8.86 16.05
N GLU A 608 18.72 8.01 16.95
CA GLU A 608 18.74 6.54 16.84
C GLU A 608 17.54 6.00 16.05
N LEU A 609 16.56 6.85 15.77
CA LEU A 609 15.33 6.53 15.06
C LEU A 609 15.45 6.91 13.59
N CYS A 610 14.81 6.11 12.73
CA CYS A 610 14.66 6.41 11.31
C CYS A 610 13.20 6.20 10.92
N HIS A 611 12.54 7.30 10.57
CA HIS A 611 11.17 7.31 10.08
C HIS A 611 11.19 7.12 8.56
N VAL A 612 10.73 5.96 8.11
CA VAL A 612 10.62 5.65 6.68
C VAL A 612 9.25 6.07 6.17
N CYS A 613 9.23 6.57 4.94
CA CYS A 613 8.05 7.20 4.32
C CYS A 613 7.63 8.51 5.00
N ASP A 614 8.57 9.21 5.66
CA ASP A 614 8.37 10.56 6.18
C ASP A 614 7.79 11.48 5.10
N ASP A 615 6.87 12.36 5.51
CA ASP A 615 6.06 13.15 4.60
C ASP A 615 6.95 13.97 3.64
N LEU A 616 6.84 13.68 2.34
CA LEU A 616 7.50 14.43 1.25
C LEU A 616 6.84 15.81 1.05
N GLY A 617 6.15 16.36 2.05
CA GLY A 617 5.50 17.66 2.00
C GLY A 617 6.45 18.82 1.70
N SER A 618 7.76 18.65 1.90
CA SER A 618 8.78 19.64 1.49
C SER A 618 9.00 19.73 -0.02
N VAL A 619 8.54 18.74 -0.79
CA VAL A 619 8.58 18.71 -2.27
C VAL A 619 7.45 19.54 -2.86
N THR A 620 6.31 19.60 -2.16
CA THR A 620 5.08 20.30 -2.53
C THR A 620 4.89 21.63 -1.79
N SER A 621 5.83 22.00 -0.91
CA SER A 621 5.83 23.32 -0.28
C SER A 621 6.38 24.38 -1.24
N LEU A 622 5.75 25.56 -1.21
CA LEU A 622 6.10 26.67 -2.08
C LEU A 622 7.34 27.40 -1.53
N ARG A 623 8.49 27.15 -2.15
CA ARG A 623 9.80 27.66 -1.69
C ARG A 623 9.95 29.16 -1.92
N GLY A 624 9.32 29.68 -2.96
CA GLY A 624 9.26 31.11 -3.25
C GLY A 624 8.39 31.90 -2.27
N ALA A 625 7.46 31.24 -1.57
CA ALA A 625 6.57 31.86 -0.58
C ALA A 625 6.94 31.51 0.86
N GLY A 626 8.22 31.25 1.14
CA GLY A 626 8.70 30.99 2.51
C GLY A 626 8.36 29.59 3.03
N GLY A 627 8.12 28.62 2.14
CA GLY A 627 7.85 27.23 2.51
C GLY A 627 6.42 26.94 2.95
N VAL A 628 5.46 27.79 2.56
CA VAL A 628 4.03 27.56 2.83
C VAL A 628 3.58 26.30 2.10
N ALA A 629 2.79 25.45 2.76
CA ALA A 629 2.28 24.23 2.16
C ALA A 629 1.20 24.54 1.11
N GLY A 630 1.24 23.79 -0.01
CA GLY A 630 0.38 24.05 -1.17
C GLY A 630 -1.11 23.80 -0.91
N GLU A 631 -1.45 22.96 0.06
CA GLU A 631 -2.85 22.63 0.39
C GLU A 631 -3.60 23.85 0.95
N GLU A 632 -2.97 24.63 1.84
CA GLU A 632 -3.56 25.83 2.41
C GLU A 632 -3.76 26.92 1.36
N LEU A 633 -2.82 27.05 0.42
CA LEU A 633 -2.93 27.97 -0.71
C LEU A 633 -4.08 27.56 -1.64
N SER A 634 -4.18 26.27 -1.96
CA SER A 634 -5.28 25.73 -2.78
C SER A 634 -6.64 25.97 -2.10
N LEU A 635 -6.73 25.76 -0.79
CA LEU A 635 -7.93 26.04 -0.02
C LEU A 635 -8.32 27.53 -0.11
N LYS A 636 -7.35 28.45 0.01
CA LYS A 636 -7.59 29.89 -0.13
C LYS A 636 -8.13 30.23 -1.53
N VAL A 637 -7.57 29.64 -2.59
CA VAL A 637 -8.05 29.83 -3.96
C VAL A 637 -9.49 29.34 -4.13
N VAL A 638 -9.81 28.16 -3.59
CA VAL A 638 -11.18 27.60 -3.63
C VAL A 638 -12.16 28.52 -2.88
N GLN A 639 -11.80 29.01 -1.70
CA GLN A 639 -12.63 29.93 -0.92
C GLN A 639 -12.88 31.26 -1.66
N THR A 640 -11.84 31.86 -2.24
CA THR A 640 -11.98 33.08 -3.04
C THR A 640 -12.82 32.81 -4.29
N PHE A 641 -12.66 31.67 -4.96
CA PHE A 641 -13.49 31.29 -6.10
C PHE A 641 -14.97 31.12 -5.73
N ASP A 642 -15.28 30.51 -4.59
CA ASP A 642 -16.67 30.37 -4.12
C ASP A 642 -17.33 31.72 -3.82
N THR A 643 -16.55 32.69 -3.34
CA THR A 643 -17.05 34.07 -3.20
C THR A 643 -17.29 34.71 -4.56
N LEU A 644 -16.35 34.58 -5.51
CA LEU A 644 -16.52 35.12 -6.87
C LEU A 644 -17.71 34.48 -7.59
N ARG A 645 -17.94 33.17 -7.39
CA ARG A 645 -19.09 32.44 -7.93
C ARG A 645 -20.42 32.96 -7.40
N ARG A 646 -20.47 33.39 -6.14
CA ARG A 646 -21.63 34.06 -5.55
C ARG A 646 -21.85 35.43 -6.18
N ASP A 647 -20.80 36.21 -6.36
CA ASP A 647 -20.86 37.53 -6.99
C ASP A 647 -21.35 37.43 -8.44
N LEU A 648 -20.81 36.49 -9.23
CA LEU A 648 -21.20 36.24 -10.62
C LEU A 648 -22.68 35.88 -10.77
N ARG A 649 -23.24 35.09 -9.85
CA ARG A 649 -24.67 34.76 -9.82
C ARG A 649 -25.54 35.92 -9.33
N GLY A 650 -24.98 36.81 -8.52
CA GLY A 650 -25.65 38.02 -8.03
C GLY A 650 -25.66 39.18 -9.02
N LEU A 651 -25.03 39.03 -10.19
CA LEU A 651 -24.97 40.08 -11.21
C LEU A 651 -26.36 40.43 -11.74
N THR A 652 -26.80 41.64 -11.45
CA THR A 652 -28.05 42.18 -12.00
C THR A 652 -27.80 42.93 -13.31
N GLN A 653 -28.84 43.06 -14.14
CA GLN A 653 -28.82 43.81 -15.41
C GLN A 653 -27.92 43.20 -16.51
N LEU A 654 -27.82 41.86 -16.55
CA LEU A 654 -27.31 41.11 -17.69
C LEU A 654 -28.47 40.66 -18.61
N PRO A 655 -28.28 40.58 -19.94
CA PRO A 655 -29.31 40.08 -20.87
C PRO A 655 -29.67 38.61 -20.65
N LEU A 656 -28.73 37.82 -20.13
CA LEU A 656 -28.89 36.43 -19.74
C LEU A 656 -28.21 36.24 -18.39
N ASP A 657 -28.92 35.67 -17.44
CA ASP A 657 -28.39 35.37 -16.11
C ASP A 657 -27.35 34.25 -16.17
N VAL A 658 -26.41 34.28 -15.23
CA VAL A 658 -25.40 33.24 -15.04
C VAL A 658 -26.04 32.06 -14.32
N THR A 659 -26.12 30.90 -14.97
CA THR A 659 -26.70 29.67 -14.40
C THR A 659 -25.66 28.92 -13.57
N ALA A 660 -24.47 28.70 -14.15
CA ALA A 660 -23.43 27.93 -13.53
C ALA A 660 -22.04 28.52 -13.80
N VAL A 661 -21.13 28.24 -12.87
CA VAL A 661 -19.71 28.56 -12.97
C VAL A 661 -18.95 27.34 -12.48
N TYR A 662 -17.99 26.87 -13.26
CA TYR A 662 -17.17 25.69 -12.99
C TYR A 662 -15.69 26.02 -13.09
N GLY A 663 -14.89 25.61 -12.11
CA GLY A 663 -13.43 25.74 -12.18
C GLY A 663 -12.82 24.60 -13.00
N THR A 664 -11.83 24.90 -13.84
CA THR A 664 -11.13 23.90 -14.68
C THR A 664 -9.69 23.65 -14.23
N SER A 665 -9.02 24.68 -13.68
CA SER A 665 -7.63 24.58 -13.21
C SER A 665 -7.39 23.49 -12.15
N PRO A 666 -6.20 22.85 -12.12
CA PRO A 666 -5.81 21.83 -11.13
C PRO A 666 -5.99 22.19 -9.67
N VAL A 667 -5.84 23.48 -9.34
CA VAL A 667 -5.98 24.00 -7.98
C VAL A 667 -7.36 23.72 -7.37
N PHE A 668 -8.42 23.65 -8.20
CA PHE A 668 -9.78 23.41 -7.72
C PHE A 668 -10.00 21.99 -7.22
N SER A 669 -9.09 21.05 -7.50
CA SER A 669 -9.08 19.71 -6.90
C SER A 669 -7.81 19.44 -6.10
N TYR A 670 -7.13 20.48 -5.61
CA TYR A 670 -5.90 20.37 -4.79
C TYR A 670 -4.76 19.63 -5.50
N CYS A 671 -4.78 19.61 -6.84
CA CYS A 671 -3.81 18.88 -7.65
C CYS A 671 -2.76 19.82 -8.24
N ASP A 672 -2.74 21.11 -7.91
CA ASP A 672 -1.71 22.03 -8.41
C ASP A 672 -0.45 21.95 -7.52
N PRO A 673 0.73 21.58 -8.04
CA PRO A 673 1.94 21.53 -7.22
C PRO A 673 2.50 22.90 -6.84
N VAL A 674 2.17 23.94 -7.61
CA VAL A 674 2.64 25.31 -7.38
C VAL A 674 1.42 26.24 -7.39
N PRO A 675 0.50 26.07 -6.41
CA PRO A 675 -0.75 26.82 -6.39
C PRO A 675 -0.48 28.33 -6.25
N PRO A 676 -1.33 29.19 -6.82
CA PRO A 676 -1.14 30.63 -6.74
C PRO A 676 -1.11 31.09 -5.28
N ALA A 677 0.02 31.68 -4.87
CA ALA A 677 0.01 32.57 -3.73
C ALA A 677 -0.68 33.86 -4.16
N ALA A 678 -1.56 34.41 -3.30
CA ALA A 678 -2.21 35.69 -3.56
C ALA A 678 -1.14 36.73 -3.95
N ALA A 679 -1.22 37.22 -5.19
CA ALA A 679 -0.35 38.22 -5.77
C ALA A 679 -0.50 39.48 -4.93
N THR A 680 0.38 39.61 -3.96
CA THR A 680 0.49 40.78 -3.13
C THR A 680 1.60 41.68 -3.66
N SER A 681 2.49 41.22 -4.55
CA SER A 681 3.55 42.03 -5.15
C SER A 681 3.09 42.75 -6.41
N ALA A 682 3.33 44.06 -6.42
CA ALA A 682 3.88 44.69 -7.60
C ALA A 682 5.43 44.66 -7.49
N PRO A 683 6.18 44.34 -8.55
CA PRO A 683 7.53 44.88 -8.69
C PRO A 683 7.48 46.42 -8.68
N ASP A 684 8.60 47.07 -8.35
CA ASP A 684 8.77 48.53 -8.30
C ASP A 684 7.84 49.25 -9.31
N PRO A 685 6.88 50.08 -8.86
CA PRO A 685 5.77 50.57 -9.69
C PRO A 685 6.23 51.37 -10.91
N THR A 686 7.52 51.71 -10.99
CA THR A 686 8.17 52.39 -12.10
C THR A 686 8.61 51.47 -13.23
N CYS A 687 8.92 50.19 -12.95
CA CYS A 687 9.52 49.32 -13.96
C CYS A 687 8.47 48.80 -14.96
N TRP A 688 7.40 48.10 -14.58
CA TRP A 688 6.55 47.39 -15.56
C TRP A 688 5.22 48.07 -15.92
N ARG A 689 5.21 49.40 -16.09
CA ARG A 689 4.01 50.10 -16.62
C ARG A 689 3.84 49.84 -18.12
N ARG A 690 2.58 49.81 -18.58
CA ARG A 690 2.13 49.57 -19.99
C ARG A 690 2.83 50.41 -21.07
N ALA A 691 3.56 51.47 -20.70
CA ALA A 691 4.29 52.32 -21.63
C ALA A 691 5.58 51.67 -22.20
N SER A 692 6.01 50.52 -21.68
CA SER A 692 7.19 49.80 -22.17
C SER A 692 6.82 48.69 -23.15
N THR A 693 7.46 48.66 -24.32
CA THR A 693 7.20 47.71 -25.42
C THR A 693 7.76 46.30 -25.16
N CYS A 694 8.65 46.15 -24.18
CA CYS A 694 9.25 44.87 -23.79
C CYS A 694 8.97 44.55 -22.31
N LEU A 695 8.51 43.31 -22.05
CA LEU A 695 8.27 42.75 -20.71
C LEU A 695 9.52 42.06 -20.12
N ILE A 696 10.66 42.15 -20.81
CA ILE A 696 11.98 41.74 -20.30
C ILE A 696 12.81 43.02 -20.10
N LYS A 697 13.47 43.14 -18.94
CA LYS A 697 14.25 44.31 -18.53
C LYS A 697 15.59 43.85 -18.02
N GLU A 698 16.55 44.74 -18.10
CA GLU A 698 17.86 44.55 -17.52
C GLU A 698 17.88 45.13 -16.10
N SER A 699 18.31 44.32 -15.14
CA SER A 699 18.62 44.76 -13.78
C SER A 699 19.97 44.14 -13.39
N ASN A 700 20.95 45.00 -13.06
CA ASN A 700 22.33 44.59 -12.77
C ASN A 700 22.95 43.70 -13.89
N ASP A 701 22.87 44.14 -15.15
CA ASP A 701 23.37 43.43 -16.35
C ASP A 701 22.80 42.01 -16.54
N ARG A 702 21.61 41.73 -15.99
CA ARG A 702 20.90 40.47 -16.19
C ARG A 702 19.46 40.72 -16.66
N PRO A 703 18.96 39.92 -17.61
CA PRO A 703 17.57 40.01 -18.02
C PRO A 703 16.68 39.40 -16.92
N VAL A 704 15.66 40.16 -16.53
CA VAL A 704 14.71 39.84 -15.46
C VAL A 704 13.29 39.85 -16.02
N LEU A 705 12.53 38.81 -15.68
CA LEU A 705 11.12 38.66 -15.97
C LEU A 705 10.26 39.22 -14.81
N PRO A 706 9.06 39.76 -15.07
CA PRO A 706 8.06 39.92 -14.01
C PRO A 706 7.78 38.58 -13.30
N GLU A 707 7.37 38.65 -12.04
CA GLU A 707 6.98 37.47 -11.25
C GLU A 707 5.83 36.74 -11.95
N TYR A 708 5.99 35.44 -12.15
CA TYR A 708 4.97 34.63 -12.83
C TYR A 708 3.69 34.59 -12.02
N THR A 709 2.62 35.14 -12.59
CA THR A 709 1.29 35.14 -11.99
C THR A 709 0.41 34.14 -12.74
N PRO A 710 0.09 32.96 -12.15
CA PRO A 710 -0.75 31.97 -12.78
C PRO A 710 -2.22 32.39 -12.76
N VAL A 711 -2.97 31.90 -13.74
CA VAL A 711 -4.40 32.18 -13.88
C VAL A 711 -5.24 30.97 -13.48
N ASN A 712 -6.31 31.24 -12.72
CA ASN A 712 -7.30 30.24 -12.35
C ASN A 712 -8.46 30.26 -13.37
N GLU A 713 -8.54 29.25 -14.23
CA GLU A 713 -9.53 29.20 -15.30
C GLU A 713 -10.89 28.68 -14.82
N ALA A 714 -11.96 29.33 -15.27
CA ALA A 714 -13.32 28.92 -15.01
C ALA A 714 -14.24 29.12 -16.22
N VAL A 715 -15.22 28.24 -16.35
CA VAL A 715 -16.23 28.24 -17.40
C VAL A 715 -17.55 28.76 -16.84
N ILE A 716 -18.18 29.69 -17.56
CA ILE A 716 -19.48 30.28 -17.23
C ILE A 716 -20.53 29.74 -18.19
N GLU A 717 -21.64 29.27 -17.65
CA GLU A 717 -22.85 28.99 -18.41
C GLU A 717 -23.90 30.08 -18.17
N LEU A 718 -24.50 30.52 -19.28
CA LEU A 718 -25.60 31.49 -19.28
C LEU A 718 -26.94 30.75 -19.46
N SER A 719 -28.04 31.44 -19.11
CA SER A 719 -29.38 30.92 -19.34
C SER A 719 -29.65 30.59 -20.82
N HIS A 720 -30.47 29.56 -21.06
CA HIS A 720 -30.75 29.09 -22.41
C HIS A 720 -31.45 30.17 -23.25
N SER A 721 -30.94 30.40 -24.46
CA SER A 721 -31.50 31.35 -25.42
C SER A 721 -31.42 30.80 -26.84
N GLY A 722 -32.48 30.99 -27.63
CA GLY A 722 -32.48 30.65 -29.07
C GLY A 722 -31.84 31.72 -29.95
N LYS A 723 -31.51 32.89 -29.39
CA LYS A 723 -31.09 34.09 -30.15
C LYS A 723 -29.60 34.11 -30.54
N TRP A 724 -28.86 33.04 -30.28
CA TRP A 724 -27.44 32.96 -30.67
C TRP A 724 -27.27 32.87 -32.19
N PRO A 725 -26.31 33.59 -32.80
CA PRO A 725 -26.04 33.54 -34.24
C PRO A 725 -25.77 32.12 -34.78
N GLY A 726 -26.01 31.93 -36.08
CA GLY A 726 -25.75 30.68 -36.79
C GLY A 726 -24.37 30.61 -37.46
N GLU A 727 -23.59 31.69 -37.41
CA GLU A 727 -22.24 31.80 -37.94
C GLU A 727 -21.23 31.92 -36.80
N ILE A 728 -20.07 31.24 -36.90
CA ILE A 728 -19.08 31.15 -35.82
C ILE A 728 -18.45 32.51 -35.45
N ASN A 729 -18.20 33.38 -36.44
CA ASN A 729 -17.60 34.69 -36.20
C ASN A 729 -18.58 35.62 -35.46
N ALA A 730 -19.81 35.71 -35.93
CA ALA A 730 -20.87 36.46 -35.26
C ALA A 730 -21.14 35.91 -33.85
N PHE A 731 -21.09 34.59 -33.68
CA PHE A 731 -21.21 33.93 -32.38
C PHE A 731 -20.10 34.39 -31.41
N ARG A 732 -18.84 34.36 -31.85
CA ARG A 732 -17.68 34.80 -31.05
C ARG A 732 -17.72 36.29 -30.72
N CYS A 733 -18.20 37.14 -31.64
CA CYS A 733 -18.41 38.56 -31.35
C CYS A 733 -19.48 38.79 -30.27
N LEU A 734 -20.60 38.06 -30.32
CA LEU A 734 -21.62 38.14 -29.27
C LEU A 734 -21.10 37.64 -27.91
N LYS A 735 -20.31 36.56 -27.92
CA LYS A 735 -19.61 36.06 -26.73
C LYS A 735 -18.67 37.11 -26.13
N ALA A 736 -17.90 37.82 -26.95
CA ALA A 736 -17.06 38.93 -26.51
C ALA A 736 -17.89 40.09 -25.90
N ALA A 737 -19.07 40.38 -26.44
CA ALA A 737 -19.98 41.38 -25.86
C ALA A 737 -20.47 40.97 -24.47
N PHE A 738 -20.76 39.70 -24.23
CA PHE A 738 -21.05 39.19 -22.88
C PHE A 738 -19.85 39.35 -21.94
N HIS A 739 -18.61 39.07 -22.38
CA HIS A 739 -17.42 39.31 -21.56
C HIS A 739 -17.29 40.78 -21.13
N LEU A 740 -17.53 41.72 -22.05
CA LEU A 740 -17.52 43.17 -21.74
C LEU A 740 -18.58 43.56 -20.72
N GLN A 741 -19.81 43.07 -20.89
CA GLN A 741 -20.90 43.38 -19.96
C GLN A 741 -20.64 42.77 -18.57
N ILE A 742 -20.22 41.51 -18.48
CA ILE A 742 -19.87 40.89 -17.20
C ILE A 742 -18.75 41.67 -16.50
N ALA A 743 -17.72 42.09 -17.24
CA ALA A 743 -16.62 42.89 -16.72
C ALA A 743 -17.10 44.21 -16.11
N GLU A 744 -17.96 44.94 -16.84
CA GLU A 744 -18.52 46.21 -16.42
C GLU A 744 -19.40 46.05 -15.16
N ARG A 745 -20.21 44.99 -15.10
CA ARG A 745 -21.10 44.73 -13.96
C ARG A 745 -20.32 44.34 -12.71
N LEU A 746 -19.30 43.48 -12.82
CA LEU A 746 -18.44 43.11 -11.70
C LEU A 746 -17.71 44.32 -11.12
N ASN A 747 -17.22 45.22 -11.98
CA ASN A 747 -16.58 46.45 -11.55
C ASN A 747 -17.59 47.38 -10.84
N LYS A 748 -18.76 47.63 -11.45
CA LYS A 748 -19.78 48.54 -10.87
C LYS A 748 -20.44 48.04 -9.59
N GLN A 749 -20.74 46.74 -9.48
CA GLN A 749 -21.52 46.18 -8.36
C GLN A 749 -20.63 45.73 -7.20
N TYR A 750 -19.45 45.18 -7.51
CA TYR A 750 -18.57 44.56 -6.51
C TYR A 750 -17.19 45.22 -6.41
N GLY A 751 -16.90 46.26 -7.21
CA GLY A 751 -15.62 46.97 -7.16
C GLY A 751 -14.42 46.14 -7.62
N LEU A 752 -14.65 45.05 -8.35
CA LEU A 752 -13.58 44.15 -8.79
C LEU A 752 -12.84 44.71 -10.01
N VAL A 753 -11.51 44.52 -10.04
CA VAL A 753 -10.69 44.89 -11.20
C VAL A 753 -10.86 43.83 -12.28
N THR A 754 -11.30 44.25 -13.46
CA THR A 754 -11.64 43.35 -14.58
C THR A 754 -11.01 43.82 -15.89
N GLN A 755 -10.69 42.86 -16.77
CA GLN A 755 -10.19 43.11 -18.12
C GLN A 755 -10.81 42.11 -19.09
N ALA A 756 -11.64 42.60 -20.03
CA ALA A 756 -12.29 41.76 -21.02
C ALA A 756 -11.42 41.60 -22.29
N TYR A 757 -11.47 40.40 -22.86
CA TYR A 757 -10.86 40.02 -24.13
C TYR A 757 -11.90 39.32 -25.03
N PRO A 758 -11.63 39.16 -26.34
CA PRO A 758 -12.57 38.48 -27.24
C PRO A 758 -12.91 37.04 -26.80
N GLN A 759 -11.92 36.31 -26.28
CA GLN A 759 -12.07 34.89 -25.93
C GLN A 759 -12.40 34.64 -24.45
N HIS A 760 -12.10 35.59 -23.56
CA HIS A 760 -12.20 35.41 -22.11
C HIS A 760 -12.29 36.76 -21.36
N LEU A 761 -12.50 36.71 -20.05
CA LEU A 761 -12.51 37.83 -19.13
C LEU A 761 -11.59 37.52 -17.93
N ASP A 762 -10.62 38.38 -17.65
CA ASP A 762 -9.78 38.25 -16.46
C ASP A 762 -10.33 39.12 -15.31
N VAL A 763 -10.41 38.55 -14.11
CA VAL A 763 -10.94 39.20 -12.89
C VAL A 763 -9.95 39.01 -11.76
N MET A 764 -9.55 40.10 -11.09
CA MET A 764 -8.70 40.04 -9.90
C MET A 764 -9.54 40.16 -8.63
N LYS A 765 -9.38 39.20 -7.72
CA LYS A 765 -10.05 39.16 -6.41
C LYS A 765 -9.11 38.60 -5.35
N ASP A 766 -8.96 39.30 -4.22
CA ASP A 766 -8.07 38.92 -3.11
C ASP A 766 -6.61 38.65 -3.52
N GLY A 767 -6.12 39.35 -4.56
CA GLY A 767 -4.79 39.13 -5.14
C GLY A 767 -4.68 37.90 -6.05
N LEU A 768 -5.79 37.21 -6.35
CA LEU A 768 -5.82 36.07 -7.26
C LEU A 768 -6.48 36.49 -8.57
N VAL A 769 -5.95 36.00 -9.71
CA VAL A 769 -6.53 36.26 -11.03
C VAL A 769 -7.32 35.05 -11.50
N PHE A 770 -8.56 35.28 -11.93
CA PHE A 770 -9.47 34.29 -12.49
C PHE A 770 -9.77 34.61 -13.94
N ARG A 771 -9.63 33.64 -14.84
CA ARG A 771 -10.00 33.76 -16.25
C ARG A 771 -11.32 33.06 -16.51
N LEU A 772 -12.32 33.85 -16.84
CA LEU A 772 -13.69 33.45 -17.05
C LEU A 772 -13.95 33.29 -18.56
N ARG A 773 -14.42 32.13 -18.98
CA ARG A 773 -14.81 31.84 -20.37
C ARG A 773 -16.28 31.47 -20.45
N VAL A 774 -17.06 32.17 -21.26
CA VAL A 774 -18.46 31.79 -21.50
C VAL A 774 -18.49 30.53 -22.38
N PHE A 775 -19.25 29.51 -21.99
CA PHE A 775 -19.47 28.31 -22.78
C PHE A 775 -20.92 28.23 -23.27
N HIS A 776 -21.08 27.73 -24.49
CA HIS A 776 -22.38 27.42 -25.05
C HIS A 776 -22.28 26.22 -26.03
N PRO A 777 -23.13 25.19 -25.93
CA PRO A 777 -23.04 23.98 -26.75
C PRO A 777 -23.08 24.23 -28.27
N LYS A 778 -23.79 25.27 -28.71
CA LYS A 778 -23.86 25.67 -30.13
C LYS A 778 -22.50 26.03 -30.73
N GLU A 779 -21.54 26.47 -29.91
CA GLU A 779 -20.19 26.80 -30.40
C GLU A 779 -19.48 25.54 -30.92
N VAL A 780 -19.59 24.42 -30.20
CA VAL A 780 -19.04 23.11 -30.60
C VAL A 780 -19.68 22.63 -31.90
N THR A 781 -21.01 22.74 -32.03
CA THR A 781 -21.70 22.28 -33.24
C THR A 781 -21.37 23.13 -34.47
N LEU A 782 -21.14 24.44 -34.28
CA LEU A 782 -20.68 25.33 -35.35
C LEU A 782 -19.23 25.06 -35.75
N MET A 783 -18.35 24.70 -34.80
CA MET A 783 -16.96 24.33 -35.10
C MET A 783 -16.86 23.02 -35.90
N LYS A 784 -17.76 22.06 -35.66
CA LYS A 784 -17.82 20.80 -36.42
C LYS A 784 -18.38 20.98 -37.85
N ARG A 785 -18.97 22.14 -38.16
CA ARG A 785 -19.62 22.41 -39.44
C ARG A 785 -18.63 22.96 -40.46
N GLN A 786 -18.31 22.20 -41.50
CA GLN A 786 -17.48 22.65 -42.63
C GLN A 786 -18.28 22.59 -43.94
N VAL A 787 -18.08 23.56 -44.83
CA VAL A 787 -18.74 23.60 -46.15
C VAL A 787 -17.74 23.19 -47.21
N ASP A 788 -17.87 21.96 -47.72
CA ASP A 788 -17.07 21.46 -48.84
C ASP A 788 -17.93 21.50 -50.11
N GLY A 789 -17.58 22.35 -51.08
CA GLY A 789 -18.28 22.39 -52.38
C GLY A 789 -19.78 22.71 -52.28
N GLY A 790 -20.20 23.51 -51.30
CA GLY A 790 -21.61 23.86 -51.06
C GLY A 790 -22.39 22.86 -50.20
N VAL A 791 -21.80 21.72 -49.84
CA VAL A 791 -22.41 20.71 -48.95
C VAL A 791 -21.85 20.88 -47.53
N VAL A 792 -22.75 20.97 -46.56
CA VAL A 792 -22.37 21.00 -45.14
C VAL A 792 -21.96 19.59 -44.70
N LYS A 793 -20.69 19.38 -44.41
CA LYS A 793 -20.18 18.18 -43.75
C LYS A 793 -19.95 18.48 -42.27
N ILE A 794 -20.33 17.52 -41.42
CA ILE A 794 -20.01 17.55 -39.99
C ILE A 794 -18.77 16.68 -39.82
N ARG A 795 -17.64 17.29 -39.48
CA ARG A 795 -16.38 16.59 -39.25
C ARG A 795 -15.83 16.99 -37.88
N GLU A 796 -15.39 16.01 -37.10
CA GLU A 796 -14.68 16.29 -35.87
C GLU A 796 -13.27 16.80 -36.21
N THR A 797 -13.00 17.98 -35.67
CA THR A 797 -11.80 18.77 -35.88
C THR A 797 -11.04 18.76 -34.55
N GLN A 798 -9.69 18.76 -34.57
CA GLN A 798 -8.91 18.73 -33.33
C GLN A 798 -9.23 19.92 -32.42
N GLU A 799 -9.41 21.11 -33.00
CA GLU A 799 -9.86 22.30 -32.26
C GLU A 799 -11.23 22.10 -31.61
N SER A 800 -12.16 21.43 -32.30
CA SER A 800 -13.50 21.16 -31.77
C SER A 800 -13.50 20.15 -30.62
N GLU A 801 -12.62 19.14 -30.67
CA GLU A 801 -12.42 18.15 -29.61
C GLU A 801 -11.80 18.81 -28.38
N ASP A 802 -10.74 19.60 -28.55
CA ASP A 802 -10.03 20.27 -27.46
C ASP A 802 -10.93 21.31 -26.77
N PHE A 803 -11.77 22.02 -27.53
CA PHE A 803 -12.75 22.95 -26.98
C PHE A 803 -13.87 22.24 -26.20
N GLN A 804 -14.39 21.13 -26.73
CA GLN A 804 -15.39 20.30 -26.03
C GLN A 804 -14.81 19.70 -24.75
N TRP A 805 -13.59 19.17 -24.81
CA TRP A 805 -12.86 18.62 -23.67
C TRP A 805 -12.68 19.67 -22.57
N SER A 806 -12.10 20.83 -22.91
CA SER A 806 -11.80 21.88 -21.94
C SER A 806 -13.04 22.53 -21.32
N SER A 807 -14.17 22.58 -22.05
CA SER A 807 -15.38 23.29 -21.61
C SER A 807 -16.46 22.41 -21.00
N VAL A 808 -16.49 21.10 -21.29
CA VAL A 808 -17.55 20.18 -20.82
C VAL A 808 -17.00 19.05 -19.96
N GLU A 809 -16.04 18.28 -20.48
CA GLU A 809 -15.56 17.07 -19.82
C GLU A 809 -14.61 17.38 -18.67
N LEU A 810 -13.65 18.29 -18.87
CA LEU A 810 -12.69 18.68 -17.85
C LEU A 810 -13.34 19.27 -16.59
N PRO A 811 -14.36 20.16 -16.66
CA PRO A 811 -15.11 20.59 -15.47
C PRO A 811 -15.74 19.44 -14.68
N ARG A 812 -16.30 18.42 -15.36
CA ARG A 812 -16.92 17.26 -14.71
C ARG A 812 -15.89 16.41 -13.99
N ILE A 813 -14.78 16.13 -14.67
CA ILE A 813 -13.64 15.40 -14.08
C ILE A 813 -13.09 16.17 -12.89
N ARG A 814 -12.87 17.49 -13.02
CA ARG A 814 -12.39 18.35 -11.92
C ARG A 814 -13.30 18.29 -10.71
N GLY A 815 -14.62 18.31 -10.91
CA GLY A 815 -15.61 18.14 -9.84
C GLY A 815 -15.50 16.78 -9.15
N ALA A 816 -15.34 15.70 -9.91
CA ALA A 816 -15.16 14.35 -9.35
C ALA A 816 -13.84 14.20 -8.59
N LEU A 817 -12.74 14.76 -9.11
CA LEU A 817 -11.44 14.78 -8.44
C LEU A 817 -11.48 15.62 -7.15
N HIS A 818 -12.22 16.73 -7.15
CA HIS A 818 -12.46 17.50 -5.93
C HIS A 818 -13.21 16.67 -4.89
N ALA A 819 -14.28 15.99 -5.28
CA ALA A 819 -15.01 15.09 -4.38
C ALA A 819 -14.11 13.95 -3.84
N LEU A 820 -13.23 13.41 -4.69
CA LEU A 820 -12.25 12.40 -4.28
C LEU A 820 -11.27 12.94 -3.24
N HIS A 821 -10.78 14.18 -3.39
CA HIS A 821 -9.94 14.82 -2.38
C HIS A 821 -10.68 15.03 -1.04
N GLN A 822 -11.96 15.42 -1.08
CA GLN A 822 -12.76 15.58 0.14
C GLN A 822 -12.95 14.24 0.87
N LYS A 823 -13.11 13.14 0.12
CA LYS A 823 -13.19 11.78 0.68
C LYS A 823 -11.83 11.28 1.18
N TYR A 824 -10.76 11.57 0.46
CA TYR A 824 -9.39 11.15 0.75
C TYR A 824 -8.41 12.35 0.68
N PRO A 825 -8.16 13.04 1.81
CA PRO A 825 -7.34 14.27 1.83
C PRO A 825 -5.91 14.09 1.31
N SER A 826 -5.35 12.87 1.31
CA SER A 826 -4.04 12.55 0.76
C SER A 826 -3.97 12.55 -0.78
N TYR A 827 -5.10 12.47 -1.48
CA TYR A 827 -5.15 12.36 -2.94
C TYR A 827 -4.53 13.58 -3.64
N GLY A 828 -4.94 14.80 -3.29
CA GLY A 828 -4.46 16.04 -3.90
C GLY A 828 -2.93 16.17 -3.80
N PRO A 829 -2.35 16.11 -2.59
CA PRO A 829 -0.90 16.13 -2.40
C PRO A 829 -0.17 14.98 -3.10
N ALA A 830 -0.75 13.77 -3.19
CA ALA A 830 -0.17 12.66 -3.94
C ALA A 830 -0.11 12.93 -5.44
N ALA A 831 -1.17 13.53 -6.00
CA ALA A 831 -1.16 13.99 -7.39
C ALA A 831 -0.12 15.10 -7.61
N CYS A 832 0.06 16.00 -6.64
CA CYS A 832 1.11 17.03 -6.70
C CYS A 832 2.51 16.42 -6.67
N LEU A 833 2.77 15.43 -5.81
CA LEU A 833 4.03 14.69 -5.77
C LEU A 833 4.31 13.98 -7.09
N LEU A 834 3.30 13.32 -7.67
CA LEU A 834 3.43 12.67 -8.97
C LEU A 834 3.78 13.68 -10.07
N LYS A 835 3.07 14.81 -10.15
CA LYS A 835 3.35 15.83 -11.18
C LYS A 835 4.72 16.48 -11.00
N ARG A 836 5.15 16.75 -9.77
CA ARG A 836 6.51 17.21 -9.47
C ARG A 836 7.55 16.20 -9.90
N TRP A 837 7.33 14.92 -9.58
CA TRP A 837 8.22 13.85 -9.98
C TRP A 837 8.29 13.68 -11.50
N LEU A 838 7.15 13.67 -12.20
CA LEU A 838 7.08 13.58 -13.66
C LEU A 838 7.85 14.73 -14.32
N SER A 839 7.65 15.95 -13.82
CA SER A 839 8.37 17.13 -14.30
C SER A 839 9.87 17.04 -14.08
N CYS A 840 10.31 16.61 -12.87
CA CYS A 840 11.71 16.36 -12.57
C CYS A 840 12.33 15.29 -13.47
N GLN A 841 11.55 14.29 -13.89
CA GLN A 841 11.99 13.25 -14.83
C GLN A 841 11.86 13.66 -16.31
N LEU A 842 11.61 14.96 -16.56
CA LEU A 842 11.45 15.60 -17.87
C LEU A 842 10.25 15.09 -18.68
N LEU A 843 9.22 14.58 -18.00
CA LEU A 843 7.99 14.03 -18.59
C LEU A 843 6.79 14.98 -18.44
N SER A 844 7.03 16.29 -18.33
CA SER A 844 5.99 17.32 -18.24
C SER A 844 5.13 17.39 -19.52
N PRO A 845 3.96 18.07 -19.49
CA PRO A 845 3.13 18.27 -20.67
C PRO A 845 3.91 18.80 -21.90
N PRO A 846 3.60 18.31 -23.12
CA PRO A 846 2.46 17.47 -23.50
C PRO A 846 2.68 15.97 -23.34
N HIS A 847 3.86 15.51 -22.89
CA HIS A 847 4.19 14.09 -22.84
C HIS A 847 3.26 13.33 -21.89
N VAL A 848 3.12 13.84 -20.66
CA VAL A 848 2.12 13.39 -19.70
C VAL A 848 1.20 14.57 -19.37
N PRO A 849 -0.04 14.60 -19.90
CA PRO A 849 -1.00 15.65 -19.56
C PRO A 849 -1.36 15.64 -18.07
N ASP A 850 -1.62 16.82 -17.49
CA ASP A 850 -2.00 16.97 -16.08
C ASP A 850 -3.20 16.09 -15.70
N SER A 851 -4.24 16.07 -16.55
CA SER A 851 -5.42 15.24 -16.33
C SER A 851 -5.09 13.76 -16.30
N ALA A 852 -4.13 13.29 -17.11
CA ALA A 852 -3.71 11.90 -17.10
C ALA A 852 -2.94 11.56 -15.81
N ALA A 853 -2.06 12.45 -15.35
CA ALA A 853 -1.36 12.28 -14.07
C ALA A 853 -2.33 12.26 -12.88
N GLU A 854 -3.32 13.16 -12.86
CA GLU A 854 -4.35 13.23 -11.83
C GLU A 854 -5.22 11.95 -11.79
N LEU A 855 -5.63 11.44 -12.95
CA LEU A 855 -6.40 10.20 -13.03
C LEU A 855 -5.58 8.95 -12.70
N LEU A 856 -4.29 8.92 -13.07
CA LEU A 856 -3.36 7.89 -12.62
C LEU A 856 -3.22 7.89 -11.09
N ALA A 857 -3.17 9.06 -10.46
CA ALA A 857 -3.18 9.16 -9.01
C ALA A 857 -4.51 8.68 -8.42
N ALA A 858 -5.64 9.03 -9.04
CA ALA A 858 -6.97 8.63 -8.59
C ALA A 858 -7.17 7.10 -8.60
N ALA A 859 -6.55 6.40 -9.54
CA ALA A 859 -6.62 4.94 -9.63
C ALA A 859 -6.26 4.21 -8.33
N VAL A 860 -5.23 4.67 -7.61
CA VAL A 860 -4.78 4.03 -6.36
C VAL A 860 -5.80 4.19 -5.22
N PHE A 861 -6.66 5.21 -5.29
CA PHE A 861 -7.73 5.45 -4.31
C PHE A 861 -9.03 4.73 -4.67
N LEU A 862 -9.33 4.64 -5.96
CA LEU A 862 -10.55 4.00 -6.47
C LEU A 862 -10.40 2.47 -6.57
N GLN A 863 -9.20 1.97 -6.86
CA GLN A 863 -8.88 0.55 -6.99
C GLN A 863 -7.75 0.14 -6.03
N PRO A 864 -7.95 0.25 -4.70
CA PRO A 864 -6.87 0.05 -3.72
C PRO A 864 -6.52 -1.43 -3.47
N ALA A 865 -7.38 -2.39 -3.85
CA ALA A 865 -7.24 -3.80 -3.51
C ALA A 865 -5.89 -4.39 -4.00
N PRO A 866 -5.19 -5.23 -3.21
CA PRO A 866 -5.57 -5.82 -1.91
C PRO A 866 -5.44 -4.89 -0.68
N LEU A 867 -5.02 -3.64 -0.85
CA LEU A 867 -4.84 -2.69 0.23
C LEU A 867 -6.09 -1.80 0.39
N GLN A 868 -6.04 -0.88 1.34
CA GLN A 868 -7.04 0.19 1.51
C GLN A 868 -6.52 1.50 0.90
N PRO A 869 -7.38 2.49 0.62
CA PRO A 869 -6.94 3.79 0.12
C PRO A 869 -5.86 4.41 1.03
N PRO A 870 -4.76 4.94 0.48
CA PRO A 870 -3.62 5.40 1.27
C PRO A 870 -3.95 6.68 2.06
N VAL A 871 -3.54 6.76 3.33
CA VAL A 871 -3.79 7.93 4.19
C VAL A 871 -2.69 8.99 4.06
N THR A 872 -1.49 8.62 3.63
CA THR A 872 -0.35 9.54 3.44
C THR A 872 -0.04 9.75 1.95
N PRO A 873 0.36 10.97 1.55
CA PRO A 873 0.73 11.26 0.16
C PRO A 873 1.93 10.45 -0.35
N THR A 874 2.89 10.16 0.54
CA THR A 874 4.10 9.39 0.24
C THR A 874 3.79 7.94 -0.14
N THR A 875 2.97 7.25 0.65
CA THR A 875 2.55 5.89 0.35
C THR A 875 1.68 5.84 -0.90
N ALA A 876 0.83 6.84 -1.14
CA ALA A 876 0.10 6.97 -2.39
C ALA A 876 1.04 7.09 -3.60
N PHE A 877 2.05 7.95 -3.52
CA PHE A 877 3.07 8.11 -4.56
C PHE A 877 3.82 6.80 -4.85
N LEU A 878 4.27 6.07 -3.82
CA LEU A 878 4.93 4.78 -4.00
C LEU A 878 4.02 3.73 -4.65
N ARG A 879 2.74 3.70 -4.27
CA ARG A 879 1.75 2.81 -4.88
C ARG A 879 1.45 3.17 -6.34
N ILE A 880 1.46 4.45 -6.70
CA ILE A 880 1.34 4.89 -8.10
C ILE A 880 2.54 4.38 -8.91
N LEU A 881 3.77 4.55 -8.41
CA LEU A 881 4.96 4.02 -9.08
C LEU A 881 4.91 2.49 -9.24
N LYS A 882 4.45 1.77 -8.21
CA LYS A 882 4.29 0.31 -8.26
C LYS A 882 3.27 -0.09 -9.33
N MET A 883 2.12 0.57 -9.37
CA MET A 883 1.10 0.36 -10.40
C MET A 883 1.65 0.61 -11.81
N LEU A 884 2.45 1.67 -11.99
CA LEU A 884 3.11 1.94 -13.28
C LEU A 884 4.00 0.78 -13.72
N VAL A 885 4.72 0.14 -12.80
CA VAL A 885 5.67 -0.95 -13.11
C VAL A 885 4.99 -2.30 -13.33
N GLU A 886 3.97 -2.62 -12.52
CA GLU A 886 3.37 -3.96 -12.49
C GLU A 886 2.23 -4.16 -13.50
N LYS A 887 1.55 -3.08 -13.91
CA LYS A 887 0.38 -3.18 -14.79
C LYS A 887 0.77 -3.48 -16.23
N ASP A 888 0.04 -4.39 -16.88
CA ASP A 888 0.21 -4.67 -18.31
C ASP A 888 -0.55 -3.67 -19.17
N TRP A 889 0.14 -2.58 -19.51
CA TRP A 889 -0.40 -1.50 -20.33
C TRP A 889 -0.78 -1.90 -21.77
N LYS A 890 -0.39 -3.09 -22.26
CA LYS A 890 -0.79 -3.54 -23.59
C LYS A 890 -2.22 -4.06 -23.60
N ASN A 891 -2.54 -4.89 -22.61
CA ASN A 891 -3.79 -5.64 -22.56
C ASN A 891 -4.84 -4.99 -21.65
N ASP A 892 -4.40 -4.25 -20.63
CA ASP A 892 -5.29 -3.66 -19.64
C ASP A 892 -5.69 -2.22 -20.01
N VAL A 893 -6.94 -1.89 -19.68
CA VAL A 893 -7.46 -0.51 -19.69
C VAL A 893 -7.65 -0.07 -18.24
N LEU A 894 -7.39 1.21 -17.96
CA LEU A 894 -7.66 1.78 -16.65
C LEU A 894 -9.07 2.37 -16.64
N VAL A 895 -10.01 1.68 -15.99
CA VAL A 895 -11.39 2.15 -15.85
C VAL A 895 -11.61 2.73 -14.45
N LEU A 896 -12.00 4.00 -14.37
CA LEU A 896 -12.17 4.72 -13.11
C LEU A 896 -13.65 5.01 -12.85
N ASP A 897 -14.19 4.37 -11.82
CA ASP A 897 -15.55 4.59 -11.33
C ASP A 897 -15.49 5.44 -10.06
N PHE A 898 -15.83 6.73 -10.18
CA PHE A 898 -15.73 7.68 -9.06
C PHE A 898 -16.83 7.49 -8.01
N ASN A 899 -17.99 6.96 -8.40
CA ASN A 899 -19.21 6.91 -7.57
C ASN A 899 -19.78 5.49 -7.41
N ASP A 900 -19.03 4.46 -7.83
CA ASP A 900 -19.51 3.07 -7.90
C ASP A 900 -20.80 2.91 -8.73
N GLU A 901 -21.02 3.79 -9.71
CA GLU A 901 -22.24 3.85 -10.53
C GLU A 901 -22.25 2.83 -11.67
N LEU A 902 -21.07 2.37 -12.13
CA LEU A 902 -20.98 1.48 -13.28
C LEU A 902 -21.32 0.04 -12.89
N SER A 903 -22.21 -0.59 -13.67
CA SER A 903 -22.48 -2.03 -13.53
C SER A 903 -21.35 -2.87 -14.12
N CYS A 904 -21.30 -4.17 -13.81
CA CYS A 904 -20.29 -5.07 -14.39
C CYS A 904 -20.39 -5.17 -15.92
N GLU A 905 -21.61 -5.03 -16.47
CA GLU A 905 -21.84 -5.03 -17.92
C GLU A 905 -21.26 -3.77 -18.56
N ASP A 906 -21.50 -2.60 -17.95
CA ASP A 906 -20.96 -1.31 -18.41
C ASP A 906 -19.43 -1.33 -18.41
N LEU A 907 -18.81 -1.86 -17.35
CA LEU A 907 -17.35 -1.98 -17.25
C LEU A 907 -16.78 -2.83 -18.39
N PHE A 908 -17.42 -3.96 -18.70
CA PHE A 908 -16.98 -4.84 -19.78
C PHE A 908 -17.13 -4.19 -21.16
N GLU A 909 -18.23 -3.46 -21.41
CA GLU A 909 -18.43 -2.72 -22.66
C GLU A 909 -17.44 -1.57 -22.83
N LEU A 910 -17.13 -0.84 -21.74
CA LEU A 910 -16.13 0.22 -21.73
C LEU A 910 -14.73 -0.33 -22.01
N GLU A 911 -14.35 -1.47 -21.42
CA GLU A 911 -13.08 -2.12 -21.72
C GLU A 911 -13.00 -2.58 -23.18
N LYS A 912 -14.08 -3.18 -23.70
CA LYS A 912 -14.13 -3.66 -25.09
C LYS A 912 -14.02 -2.52 -26.09
N SER A 913 -14.77 -1.44 -25.87
CA SER A 913 -14.72 -0.24 -26.73
C SER A 913 -13.35 0.43 -26.68
N ALA A 914 -12.75 0.59 -25.50
CA ALA A 914 -11.41 1.14 -25.34
C ALA A 914 -10.30 0.26 -25.93
N LYS A 915 -10.53 -1.04 -26.08
CA LYS A 915 -9.63 -1.96 -26.82
C LYS A 915 -9.79 -1.84 -28.33
N ALA A 916 -11.01 -1.67 -28.83
CA ALA A 916 -11.29 -1.57 -30.26
C ALA A 916 -10.77 -0.28 -30.90
N GLU A 917 -10.67 0.81 -30.14
CA GLU A 917 -10.27 2.14 -30.65
C GLU A 917 -8.76 2.40 -30.62
N GLY A 918 -7.97 1.53 -29.99
CA GLY A 918 -6.53 1.72 -29.85
C GLY A 918 -5.77 1.31 -31.12
N GLY A 919 -5.15 2.28 -31.81
CA GLY A 919 -4.04 1.99 -32.73
C GLY A 919 -2.80 1.48 -31.96
N GLU A 920 -1.90 0.76 -32.63
CA GLU A 920 -0.69 0.14 -32.02
C GLU A 920 0.21 1.11 -31.23
N GLU A 921 0.06 2.42 -31.43
CA GLU A 921 0.90 3.46 -30.83
C GLU A 921 0.40 4.02 -29.47
N CYS A 922 -0.86 3.76 -29.08
CA CYS A 922 -1.42 4.26 -27.82
C CYS A 922 -1.15 3.29 -26.65
N GLY A 923 -0.25 3.72 -25.74
CA GLY A 923 0.20 2.91 -24.61
C GLY A 923 -0.73 2.98 -23.40
N LEU A 924 -1.16 4.18 -22.96
CA LEU A 924 -2.03 4.33 -21.79
C LEU A 924 -3.44 4.73 -22.20
N ARG A 925 -4.43 3.95 -21.76
CA ARG A 925 -5.86 4.23 -21.97
C ARG A 925 -6.57 4.35 -20.62
N ILE A 926 -7.10 5.54 -20.34
CA ILE A 926 -7.91 5.82 -19.14
C ILE A 926 -9.34 6.12 -19.59
N VAL A 927 -10.29 5.40 -19.00
CA VAL A 927 -11.72 5.60 -19.21
C VAL A 927 -12.35 5.92 -17.87
N THR A 928 -13.27 6.88 -17.83
CA THR A 928 -13.97 7.26 -16.60
C THR A 928 -15.48 7.07 -16.78
N SER A 929 -16.23 6.91 -15.68
CA SER A 929 -17.70 6.91 -15.72
C SER A 929 -18.31 8.19 -16.30
N LEU A 930 -17.56 9.29 -16.30
CA LEU A 930 -18.00 10.61 -16.77
C LEU A 930 -17.69 10.87 -18.25
N GLY A 931 -16.95 9.98 -18.91
CA GLY A 931 -16.50 10.13 -20.29
C GLY A 931 -15.05 9.69 -20.53
N ARG A 932 -14.53 9.99 -21.73
CA ARG A 932 -13.14 9.67 -22.10
C ARG A 932 -12.18 10.67 -21.48
N ALA A 933 -11.13 10.19 -20.83
CA ALA A 933 -10.09 11.04 -20.25
C ALA A 933 -9.08 11.52 -21.32
N GLY A 934 -9.51 12.41 -22.21
CA GLY A 934 -8.64 13.04 -23.22
C GLY A 934 -7.90 12.04 -24.13
N ARG A 935 -6.81 12.49 -24.75
CA ARG A 935 -5.94 11.66 -25.59
C ARG A 935 -5.01 10.82 -24.72
N GLY A 936 -4.93 9.51 -24.98
CA GLY A 936 -4.04 8.58 -24.25
C GLY A 936 -2.55 8.87 -24.46
N LEU A 937 -1.68 8.29 -23.63
CA LEU A 937 -0.23 8.48 -23.78
C LEU A 937 0.35 7.60 -24.89
N CYS A 938 1.35 8.13 -25.60
CA CYS A 938 2.10 7.35 -26.57
C CYS A 938 2.92 6.23 -25.90
N GLY A 939 3.04 5.08 -26.58
CA GLY A 939 3.75 3.91 -26.06
C GLY A 939 5.26 4.11 -25.83
N ARG A 940 5.90 5.10 -26.48
CA ARG A 940 7.31 5.45 -26.26
C ARG A 940 7.50 6.15 -24.91
N VAL A 941 6.69 7.18 -24.63
CA VAL A 941 6.71 7.91 -23.34
C VAL A 941 6.33 6.98 -22.21
N LEU A 942 5.32 6.12 -22.39
CA LEU A 942 4.91 5.16 -21.36
C LEU A 942 6.03 4.17 -21.01
N ARG A 943 6.74 3.61 -22.00
CA ARG A 943 7.88 2.70 -21.72
C ARG A 943 9.00 3.41 -20.93
N ARG A 944 9.28 4.68 -21.24
CA ARG A 944 10.23 5.48 -20.48
C ARG A 944 9.74 5.72 -19.05
N LEU A 945 8.47 6.10 -18.90
CA LEU A 945 7.82 6.31 -17.60
C LEU A 945 7.92 5.05 -16.71
N VAL A 946 7.59 3.87 -17.25
CA VAL A 946 7.69 2.59 -16.55
C VAL A 946 9.13 2.29 -16.11
N ARG A 947 10.12 2.52 -17.00
CA ARG A 947 11.53 2.30 -16.68
C ARG A 947 12.04 3.22 -15.57
N VAL A 948 11.67 4.49 -15.62
CA VAL A 948 12.06 5.48 -14.61
C VAL A 948 11.34 5.21 -13.28
N ALA A 949 10.07 4.81 -13.30
CA ALA A 949 9.34 4.38 -12.11
C ALA A 949 9.99 3.14 -11.45
N ALA A 950 10.42 2.15 -12.25
CA ALA A 950 11.13 0.98 -11.73
C ALA A 950 12.46 1.35 -11.07
N ALA A 951 13.23 2.26 -11.70
CA ALA A 951 14.48 2.76 -11.13
C ALA A 951 14.25 3.56 -9.83
N ALA A 952 13.19 4.38 -9.79
CA ALA A 952 12.80 5.12 -8.59
C ALA A 952 12.44 4.18 -7.43
N LEU A 953 11.64 3.14 -7.68
CA LEU A 953 11.29 2.15 -6.65
C LEU A 953 12.51 1.36 -6.15
N ALA A 954 13.42 0.98 -7.05
CA ALA A 954 14.67 0.33 -6.66
C ALA A 954 15.52 1.24 -5.77
N LEU A 955 15.65 2.52 -6.14
CA LEU A 955 16.37 3.51 -5.32
C LEU A 955 15.71 3.71 -3.96
N VAL A 956 14.38 3.78 -3.88
CA VAL A 956 13.67 3.86 -2.59
C VAL A 956 13.99 2.64 -1.74
N ARG A 957 13.91 1.42 -2.29
CA ARG A 957 14.23 0.18 -1.55
C ARG A 957 15.67 0.16 -1.05
N ASP A 958 16.63 0.48 -1.90
CA ASP A 958 18.05 0.53 -1.52
C ASP A 958 18.32 1.59 -0.44
N ARG A 959 17.70 2.77 -0.55
CA ARG A 959 17.86 3.87 0.41
C ARG A 959 17.15 3.61 1.74
N VAL A 960 16.01 2.94 1.68
CA VAL A 960 15.36 2.37 2.85
C VAL A 960 16.36 1.40 3.48
N GLU A 961 16.87 0.39 2.80
CA GLU A 961 17.81 -0.56 3.42
C GLU A 961 19.13 0.05 3.93
N GLY A 962 19.65 1.07 3.24
CA GLY A 962 20.97 1.68 3.47
C GLY A 962 21.00 3.02 4.21
N GLU A 963 19.91 3.42 4.88
CA GLU A 963 19.81 4.69 5.64
C GLU A 963 20.11 5.96 4.83
N GLY A 964 19.55 6.08 3.62
CA GLY A 964 19.74 7.23 2.73
C GLY A 964 18.49 8.07 2.50
N ASP A 965 18.68 9.31 2.08
CA ASP A 965 17.59 10.21 1.68
C ASP A 965 16.92 9.75 0.37
N VAL A 966 15.59 9.85 0.33
CA VAL A 966 14.72 9.48 -0.79
C VAL A 966 14.63 10.61 -1.83
N MET A 967 15.08 11.82 -1.50
CA MET A 967 15.05 12.98 -2.43
C MET A 967 15.78 12.74 -3.75
N GLY A 968 16.71 11.79 -3.81
CA GLY A 968 17.38 11.36 -5.05
C GLY A 968 16.41 10.89 -6.16
N VAL A 969 15.18 10.47 -5.81
CA VAL A 969 14.13 10.09 -6.78
C VAL A 969 13.67 11.28 -7.64
N PHE A 970 13.85 12.51 -7.16
CA PHE A 970 13.48 13.73 -7.87
C PHE A 970 14.62 14.35 -8.69
N VAL A 971 15.75 13.64 -8.84
CA VAL A 971 16.87 14.11 -9.65
C VAL A 971 16.75 13.52 -11.08
N PRO A 972 16.72 14.34 -12.15
CA PRO A 972 16.73 13.84 -13.52
C PRO A 972 18.05 13.15 -13.86
N SER A 973 17.96 12.14 -14.74
CA SER A 973 19.11 11.66 -15.51
C SER A 973 19.09 12.25 -16.91
N TYR A 974 20.13 13.02 -17.25
CA TYR A 974 20.36 13.52 -18.61
C TYR A 974 21.08 12.52 -19.53
N ARG A 975 21.42 11.33 -19.02
CA ARG A 975 22.05 10.27 -19.83
C ARG A 975 21.06 9.76 -20.88
N GLY A 976 21.53 9.61 -22.11
CA GLY A 976 20.74 9.07 -23.24
C GLY A 976 19.94 10.11 -24.02
N PHE A 977 20.17 11.40 -23.80
CA PHE A 977 19.73 12.48 -24.69
C PHE A 977 20.87 12.92 -25.59
N ASP A 978 20.55 13.30 -26.83
CA ASP A 978 21.54 13.64 -27.85
C ASP A 978 22.08 15.06 -27.69
N ALA A 979 21.24 15.99 -27.24
CA ALA A 979 21.65 17.37 -26.97
C ALA A 979 20.90 17.98 -25.78
N LEU A 980 21.50 18.99 -25.17
CA LEU A 980 20.99 19.74 -24.03
C LEU A 980 21.04 21.23 -24.35
N ILE A 981 19.89 21.90 -24.29
CA ILE A 981 19.75 23.35 -24.44
C ILE A 981 19.71 23.95 -23.04
N HIS A 982 20.72 24.73 -22.68
CA HIS A 982 20.80 25.46 -21.43
C HIS A 982 20.17 26.85 -21.58
N VAL A 983 19.27 27.19 -20.66
CA VAL A 983 18.51 28.45 -20.68
C VAL A 983 18.97 29.35 -19.54
N HIS A 984 18.89 30.67 -19.71
CA HIS A 984 19.15 31.62 -18.63
C HIS A 984 18.12 31.48 -17.51
N GLY A 985 18.53 30.97 -16.35
CA GLY A 985 17.62 30.72 -15.23
C GLY A 985 16.81 31.94 -14.74
N SER A 986 17.32 33.18 -14.90
CA SER A 986 16.58 34.40 -14.55
C SER A 986 15.35 34.68 -15.43
N LEU A 987 15.28 34.03 -16.60
CA LEU A 987 14.17 34.09 -17.55
C LEU A 987 13.22 32.89 -17.43
N VAL A 988 13.49 31.98 -16.50
CA VAL A 988 12.69 30.77 -16.26
C VAL A 988 11.70 31.03 -15.11
N PRO A 989 10.39 31.01 -15.38
CA PRO A 989 9.37 31.00 -14.32
C PRO A 989 9.58 29.85 -13.34
N HIS A 990 9.11 29.99 -12.10
CA HIS A 990 9.25 28.97 -11.06
C HIS A 990 10.69 28.57 -10.70
N GLN A 991 11.72 29.33 -11.10
CA GLN A 991 13.11 29.03 -10.73
C GLN A 991 13.30 28.89 -9.20
N ALA A 992 12.55 29.66 -8.41
CA ALA A 992 12.58 29.58 -6.94
C ALA A 992 11.96 28.28 -6.39
N GLU A 993 11.17 27.56 -7.18
CA GLU A 993 10.47 26.33 -6.81
C GLU A 993 11.26 25.07 -7.16
N ARG A 994 12.46 25.18 -7.75
CA ARG A 994 13.32 24.00 -7.93
C ARG A 994 13.67 23.39 -6.58
N LEU A 995 13.81 22.07 -6.54
CA LEU A 995 14.08 21.35 -5.29
C LEU A 995 15.49 21.62 -4.73
N ASP A 996 16.44 21.94 -5.59
CA ASP A 996 17.81 22.35 -5.26
C ASP A 996 17.93 23.85 -4.92
N ALA A 997 16.90 24.65 -5.17
CA ALA A 997 16.92 26.07 -4.85
C ALA A 997 16.71 26.33 -3.35
N LEU A 998 17.42 27.35 -2.85
CA LEU A 998 17.25 27.85 -1.48
C LEU A 998 15.89 28.57 -1.33
N PRO A 999 15.18 28.39 -0.21
CA PRO A 999 13.95 29.12 0.07
C PRO A 999 14.18 30.63 0.06
N ARG A 1000 13.25 31.38 -0.53
CA ARG A 1000 13.30 32.85 -0.55
C ARG A 1000 12.44 33.41 0.58
N VAL A 1001 12.95 34.45 1.25
CA VAL A 1001 12.17 35.20 2.24
C VAL A 1001 11.07 35.99 1.52
N PRO A 1002 9.78 35.80 1.85
CA PRO A 1002 8.70 36.60 1.30
C PRO A 1002 8.91 38.07 1.66
N ARG A 1003 8.89 38.96 0.67
CA ARG A 1003 8.89 40.41 0.93
C ARG A 1003 7.45 40.85 1.24
N PRO A 1004 7.20 41.68 2.27
CA PRO A 1004 5.90 42.29 2.50
C PRO A 1004 5.57 43.25 1.36
N ARG A 1005 4.30 43.32 0.95
CA ARG A 1005 3.91 43.98 -0.31
C ARG A 1005 2.60 44.79 -0.18
N GLU A 1006 2.45 45.83 -1.03
CA GLU A 1006 1.31 46.75 -1.09
C GLU A 1006 0.22 46.28 -2.09
N PRO A 1007 -1.07 46.61 -1.87
CA PRO A 1007 -2.15 46.26 -2.78
C PRO A 1007 -2.00 46.93 -4.16
N CYS A 1008 -2.23 46.17 -5.24
CA CYS A 1008 -2.17 46.65 -6.62
C CYS A 1008 -3.57 46.88 -7.19
N ASP A 1009 -3.80 48.05 -7.80
CA ASP A 1009 -5.09 48.41 -8.42
C ASP A 1009 -5.25 47.92 -9.87
N VAL A 1010 -4.25 47.21 -10.40
CA VAL A 1010 -4.20 46.75 -11.80
C VAL A 1010 -3.91 45.26 -11.87
N ILE A 1011 -4.57 44.55 -12.80
CA ILE A 1011 -4.27 43.15 -13.09
C ILE A 1011 -2.80 43.03 -13.55
N PRO A 1012 -1.97 42.19 -12.89
CA PRO A 1012 -0.57 42.01 -13.26
C PRO A 1012 -0.42 41.32 -14.62
N VAL A 1013 0.81 41.22 -15.11
CA VAL A 1013 1.11 40.38 -16.29
C VAL A 1013 0.88 38.92 -15.91
N VAL A 1014 -0.11 38.29 -16.53
CA VAL A 1014 -0.51 36.91 -16.24
C VAL A 1014 -0.04 35.92 -17.30
N ASP A 1015 0.20 34.66 -16.90
CA ASP A 1015 0.61 33.54 -17.76
C ASP A 1015 1.83 33.82 -18.70
N LEU A 1016 2.73 34.73 -18.31
CA LEU A 1016 3.94 35.00 -19.08
C LEU A 1016 5.00 33.93 -18.80
N HIS A 1017 5.06 32.91 -19.65
CA HIS A 1017 6.07 31.87 -19.60
C HIS A 1017 6.88 31.79 -20.91
N PRO A 1018 7.97 32.56 -21.05
CA PRO A 1018 8.75 32.64 -22.30
C PRO A 1018 9.26 31.27 -22.76
N LEU A 1019 9.79 30.47 -21.83
CA LEU A 1019 10.30 29.13 -22.14
C LEU A 1019 9.24 28.16 -22.68
N ARG A 1020 8.00 28.24 -22.20
CA ARG A 1020 6.89 27.42 -22.70
C ARG A 1020 6.49 27.84 -24.12
N ARG A 1021 6.55 29.14 -24.44
CA ARG A 1021 6.34 29.65 -25.80
C ARG A 1021 7.44 29.20 -26.75
N TYR A 1022 8.71 29.34 -26.33
CA TYR A 1022 9.86 28.85 -27.08
C TYR A 1022 9.78 27.34 -27.34
N LEU A 1023 9.44 26.53 -26.33
CA LEU A 1023 9.22 25.09 -26.50
C LEU A 1023 8.07 24.76 -27.46
N HIS A 1024 7.00 25.56 -27.45
CA HIS A 1024 5.89 25.37 -28.39
C HIS A 1024 6.33 25.64 -29.83
N GLU A 1025 7.08 26.72 -30.05
CA GLU A 1025 7.64 27.05 -31.37
C GLU A 1025 8.63 25.98 -31.85
N LEU A 1026 9.54 25.51 -30.99
CA LEU A 1026 10.45 24.41 -31.31
C LEU A 1026 9.71 23.14 -31.71
N ARG A 1027 8.65 22.76 -30.97
CA ARG A 1027 7.86 21.57 -31.26
C ARG A 1027 7.08 21.71 -32.57
N ASN A 1028 6.56 22.90 -32.87
CA ASN A 1028 5.86 23.16 -34.13
C ASN A 1028 6.81 23.13 -35.33
N ALA A 1029 8.03 23.65 -35.17
CA ALA A 1029 9.01 23.72 -36.24
C ALA A 1029 9.75 22.38 -36.48
N TYR A 1030 10.11 21.66 -35.40
CA TYR A 1030 11.03 20.52 -35.45
C TYR A 1030 10.50 19.24 -34.81
N GLY A 1031 9.22 19.18 -34.45
CA GLY A 1031 8.60 18.00 -33.82
C GLY A 1031 8.60 16.73 -34.68
N GLU A 1032 8.81 16.84 -35.99
CA GLU A 1032 9.02 15.67 -36.88
C GLU A 1032 10.37 14.98 -36.62
N TRP A 1033 11.38 15.77 -36.25
CA TRP A 1033 12.79 15.35 -36.21
C TRP A 1033 13.32 15.17 -34.78
N ALA A 1034 12.78 15.92 -33.82
CA ALA A 1034 13.27 15.93 -32.46
C ALA A 1034 12.12 15.96 -31.44
N VAL A 1035 12.36 15.33 -30.29
CA VAL A 1035 11.46 15.35 -29.15
C VAL A 1035 12.12 16.14 -28.02
N PHE A 1036 11.41 17.15 -27.52
CA PHE A 1036 11.90 18.10 -26.51
C PHE A 1036 11.29 17.82 -25.13
N PHE A 1037 12.15 17.67 -24.13
CA PHE A 1037 11.82 17.33 -22.74
C PHE A 1037 12.31 18.40 -21.78
N HIS A 1038 11.50 18.75 -20.78
CA HIS A 1038 11.77 19.90 -19.90
C HIS A 1038 11.07 19.71 -18.54
N ASP A 1039 11.62 20.32 -17.48
CA ASP A 1039 10.98 20.41 -16.16
C ASP A 1039 10.26 21.76 -16.02
N GLU A 1040 8.92 21.72 -16.02
CA GLU A 1040 8.04 22.90 -15.98
C GLU A 1040 8.16 23.71 -14.67
N TYR A 1041 8.68 23.11 -13.60
CA TYR A 1041 8.77 23.77 -12.30
C TYR A 1041 10.18 24.30 -12.00
N GLY A 1042 10.71 25.07 -12.95
CA GLY A 1042 11.94 25.83 -12.78
C GLY A 1042 13.20 25.21 -13.41
N GLY A 1043 13.06 24.14 -14.20
CA GLY A 1043 14.19 23.56 -14.92
C GLY A 1043 14.86 24.56 -15.86
N ASP A 1044 16.18 24.59 -15.91
CA ASP A 1044 16.94 25.48 -16.80
C ASP A 1044 17.58 24.73 -17.99
N VAL A 1045 17.17 23.48 -18.20
CA VAL A 1045 17.65 22.61 -19.27
C VAL A 1045 16.47 22.05 -20.06
N ILE A 1046 16.58 22.10 -21.38
CA ILE A 1046 15.73 21.34 -22.31
C ILE A 1046 16.58 20.20 -22.86
N ALA A 1047 16.14 18.97 -22.66
CA ALA A 1047 16.79 17.79 -23.21
C ALA A 1047 16.17 17.42 -24.56
N VAL A 1048 17.02 17.14 -25.55
CA VAL A 1048 16.64 16.86 -26.93
C VAL A 1048 16.97 15.40 -27.26
N LEU A 1049 16.01 14.73 -27.89
CA LEU A 1049 16.18 13.37 -28.43
C LEU A 1049 15.82 13.37 -29.92
N TRP A 1050 16.70 12.89 -30.79
CA TRP A 1050 16.43 12.76 -32.21
C TRP A 1050 15.46 11.60 -32.48
N ASP A 1051 14.56 11.77 -33.45
CA ASP A 1051 13.82 10.63 -34.01
C ASP A 1051 14.82 9.72 -34.74
N PRO A 1052 14.78 8.38 -34.55
CA PRO A 1052 15.70 7.47 -35.26
C PRO A 1052 15.74 7.66 -36.78
N ARG A 1053 14.63 8.12 -37.38
CA ARG A 1053 14.48 8.37 -38.82
C ARG A 1053 15.28 9.58 -39.33
N VAL A 1054 15.84 10.39 -38.44
CA VAL A 1054 16.74 11.52 -38.78
C VAL A 1054 18.01 11.02 -39.45
N HIS A 1055 18.41 9.78 -39.16
CA HIS A 1055 19.59 9.15 -39.72
C HIS A 1055 19.35 8.49 -41.09
N ASP A 1056 18.10 8.37 -41.54
CA ASP A 1056 17.76 7.72 -42.79
C ASP A 1056 18.03 8.63 -44.00
N THR A 1057 18.42 8.03 -45.13
CA THR A 1057 18.51 8.74 -46.42
C THR A 1057 17.15 8.83 -47.07
N ARG A 1058 16.81 10.01 -47.61
CA ARG A 1058 15.53 10.30 -48.27
C ARG A 1058 15.75 10.88 -49.66
N GLU A 1059 14.73 10.72 -50.50
CA GLU A 1059 14.60 11.47 -51.76
C GLU A 1059 14.02 12.86 -51.49
N LEU A 1060 14.43 13.86 -52.28
CA LEU A 1060 13.95 15.22 -52.13
C LEU A 1060 12.53 15.34 -52.69
N GLN A 1061 11.56 15.63 -51.82
CA GLN A 1061 10.21 16.04 -52.22
C GLN A 1061 9.96 17.47 -51.75
N VAL A 1062 9.23 18.27 -52.53
CA VAL A 1062 8.96 19.69 -52.23
C VAL A 1062 8.31 19.87 -50.84
N ASN A 1063 7.46 18.94 -50.44
CA ASN A 1063 6.75 18.98 -49.16
C ASN A 1063 7.60 18.56 -47.95
N SER A 1064 8.76 17.91 -48.16
CA SER A 1064 9.65 17.39 -47.11
C SER A 1064 11.08 17.93 -47.20
N ALA A 1065 11.29 19.01 -47.95
CA ALA A 1065 12.60 19.60 -48.21
C ALA A 1065 13.22 20.33 -46.98
N SER A 1066 12.49 20.48 -45.88
CA SER A 1066 12.95 21.19 -44.69
C SER A 1066 14.05 20.42 -43.95
N ALA A 1067 15.04 21.16 -43.44
CA ALA A 1067 16.14 20.64 -42.62
C ALA A 1067 17.02 19.54 -43.28
N LEU A 1068 17.07 19.43 -44.61
CA LEU A 1068 17.87 18.42 -45.31
C LEU A 1068 19.21 18.98 -45.83
N LYS A 1069 20.25 18.14 -45.83
CA LYS A 1069 21.52 18.33 -46.54
C LYS A 1069 21.76 17.21 -47.57
N PRO A 1070 22.36 17.51 -48.72
CA PRO A 1070 22.73 16.49 -49.70
C PRO A 1070 23.89 15.63 -49.17
N VAL A 1071 23.81 14.32 -49.43
CA VAL A 1071 24.83 13.31 -49.07
C VAL A 1071 25.02 12.37 -50.26
N MET A 1072 26.27 12.14 -50.66
CA MET A 1072 26.60 11.17 -51.70
C MET A 1072 26.64 9.77 -51.11
N VAL A 1073 25.79 8.86 -51.59
CA VAL A 1073 25.76 7.45 -51.20
C VAL A 1073 25.77 6.61 -52.48
N ASP A 1074 26.75 5.72 -52.62
CA ASP A 1074 26.93 4.84 -53.79
C ASP A 1074 26.96 5.57 -55.15
N GLY A 1075 27.44 6.82 -55.19
CA GLY A 1075 27.51 7.64 -56.40
C GLY A 1075 26.23 8.38 -56.75
N GLU A 1076 25.14 8.18 -56.00
CA GLU A 1076 23.88 8.90 -56.13
C GLU A 1076 23.73 9.99 -55.05
N MET A 1077 23.14 11.14 -55.44
CA MET A 1077 22.85 12.22 -54.50
C MET A 1077 21.56 11.92 -53.75
N LYS A 1078 21.68 11.62 -52.45
CA LYS A 1078 20.55 11.45 -51.53
C LYS A 1078 20.52 12.62 -50.53
N TYR A 1079 19.48 12.69 -49.72
CA TYR A 1079 19.33 13.74 -48.71
C TYR A 1079 19.21 13.14 -47.32
N ARG A 1080 19.74 13.84 -46.32
CA ARG A 1080 19.67 13.46 -44.91
C ARG A 1080 19.44 14.70 -44.07
N VAL A 1081 18.87 14.56 -42.88
CA VAL A 1081 18.65 15.69 -41.98
C VAL A 1081 19.97 16.34 -41.58
N ASN A 1082 20.02 17.67 -41.63
CA ASN A 1082 21.17 18.48 -41.26
C ASN A 1082 21.14 18.82 -39.75
N LEU A 1083 21.66 17.89 -38.94
CA LEU A 1083 21.72 18.05 -37.48
C LEU A 1083 22.42 19.33 -37.02
N ASP A 1084 23.51 19.72 -37.69
CA ASP A 1084 24.28 20.92 -37.33
C ASP A 1084 23.46 22.20 -37.51
N ALA A 1085 22.67 22.27 -38.59
CA ALA A 1085 21.76 23.38 -38.83
C ALA A 1085 20.61 23.40 -37.82
N LEU A 1086 20.04 22.24 -37.46
CA LEU A 1086 18.99 22.16 -36.44
C LEU A 1086 19.48 22.67 -35.08
N LEU A 1087 20.69 22.30 -34.67
CA LEU A 1087 21.27 22.76 -33.41
C LEU A 1087 21.51 24.28 -33.39
N GLU A 1088 21.93 24.86 -34.53
CA GLU A 1088 22.09 26.30 -34.66
C GLU A 1088 20.74 27.02 -34.69
N ASP A 1089 19.74 26.48 -35.38
CA ASP A 1089 18.37 27.00 -35.38
C ASP A 1089 17.79 27.05 -33.96
N PHE A 1090 18.07 26.04 -33.13
CA PHE A 1090 17.65 26.06 -31.72
C PHE A 1090 18.24 27.27 -30.98
N ARG A 1091 19.50 27.61 -31.23
CA ARG A 1091 20.14 28.81 -30.65
C ARG A 1091 19.51 30.09 -31.19
N VAL A 1092 19.33 30.19 -32.50
CA VAL A 1092 18.80 31.39 -33.18
C VAL A 1092 17.37 31.67 -32.76
N MET A 1093 16.49 30.67 -32.76
CA MET A 1093 15.10 30.84 -32.29
C MET A 1093 15.02 31.23 -30.81
N GLY A 1094 16.01 30.81 -30.02
CA GLY A 1094 16.10 31.06 -28.59
C GLY A 1094 16.94 32.26 -28.20
N GLU A 1095 17.30 33.15 -29.14
CA GLU A 1095 18.20 34.27 -28.90
C GLU A 1095 17.76 35.10 -27.68
N GLY A 1096 18.70 35.38 -26.77
CA GLY A 1096 18.45 36.06 -25.49
C GLY A 1096 17.87 35.19 -24.37
N LEU A 1097 17.25 34.05 -24.70
CA LEU A 1097 16.76 33.06 -23.73
C LEU A 1097 17.75 31.90 -23.52
N VAL A 1098 18.31 31.39 -24.61
CA VAL A 1098 19.25 30.26 -24.64
C VAL A 1098 20.66 30.76 -24.33
N ARG A 1099 21.31 30.11 -23.36
CA ARG A 1099 22.70 30.35 -22.98
C ARG A 1099 23.66 29.53 -23.83
N ASP A 1100 23.39 28.24 -24.01
CA ASP A 1100 24.25 27.32 -24.75
C ASP A 1100 23.46 26.08 -25.22
N VAL A 1101 23.95 25.41 -26.27
CA VAL A 1101 23.47 24.11 -26.74
C VAL A 1101 24.65 23.16 -26.78
N VAL A 1102 24.60 22.12 -25.93
CA VAL A 1102 25.65 21.12 -25.75
C VAL A 1102 25.20 19.80 -26.37
N VAL A 1103 26.03 19.22 -27.23
CA VAL A 1103 25.78 17.89 -27.81
C VAL A 1103 26.45 16.84 -26.92
N ASN A 1104 25.69 15.84 -26.47
CA ASN A 1104 26.26 14.71 -25.74
C ASN A 1104 26.92 13.76 -26.76
N CYS A 1105 28.22 13.51 -26.58
CA CYS A 1105 28.99 12.58 -27.39
C CYS A 1105 28.77 11.12 -26.96
#